data_AF-A0A161SUT6-F1
#
_entry.id   AF-A0A161SUT6-F1
#
_cell.length_a   1.000
_cell.length_b   1.000
_cell.length_c   1.000
_cell.angle_alpha   90.00
_cell.angle_beta   90.00
_cell.angle_gamma   90.00
#
_symmetry.space_group_name_H-M   'P 1'
#
loop_
_entity.id
_entity.type
_entity.pdbx_description
1 polymer ?
#
loop_
_entity_poly.entity_id
_entity_poly.type
_entity_poly.pdbx_seq_one_letter_code
_entity_poly.pdbx_strand_id
1 'polypeptide(L)'
;MVTEFNPWYYEGLSALQTGFFREISSSVPSGRSWRKFRNRMADLGDAIAPFGSLGGLVGVDASGVIGGVSSLVRGASSVETVKGQVEAELQKANRPILVIIDDVDRLDPSELLMLFKLIRLAGRLRNVYYLLAYDEDTLIDALGRTGLIGDDSPRRAIDYLEKIVQIRLDVPPLRAEQISSWVDEEVQTLAARHDVEQTSEFEARFSRAYFGHLRHRLVTPRAIKRYFAQVDAFLGQVRGEVDFVDFLIISWLRASEPLVYRGLIQHRSRLVGEFDWTLLGSLDRKRDVQADHDFWRRFFAHARVDEARVDGVADLLGLLFPRFSHEWSDSLHSFSGPKAVAGRISNADYFDRFFAVGVPAEDLSDLLVEAASGQILDGRSGAERARLEDAWPERATLIMTKLERGWRQDEPRILAGLTWLATQFPRLPERYDLADPRKQAQWFGRDIYVNLSDQDALTFLSALRPDPQVLQFCSFLVESAIRKREEESRLVEGLPLPTEIWLAESIERVFIGEGATNPLDYSDDVWPLFWTWARIDAAAVNRWAAGHLDAGHWPSLDLVARMVTTAIPLGVPNPVPRLSDLDLELVDRVVGLERVDSDVSGQIGGIPKSLPRDAPATPENRRNYVLDVFHARNRPSNDR
;
A
#
# COMPACT_ATOMS: atom_id res chain seq x y z
N MET A 1 27.46 -29.85 -37.22
CA MET A 1 26.95 -30.45 -35.97
C MET A 1 27.18 -29.42 -34.89
N VAL A 2 26.26 -29.24 -33.97
CA VAL A 2 26.37 -28.24 -32.89
C VAL A 2 26.21 -28.97 -31.57
N THR A 3 27.06 -28.66 -30.61
CA THR A 3 26.94 -29.11 -29.23
C THR A 3 27.19 -27.96 -28.28
N GLU A 4 26.49 -27.96 -27.16
CA GLU A 4 26.68 -27.01 -26.07
C GLU A 4 27.50 -27.68 -24.96
N PHE A 5 28.48 -26.97 -24.43
CA PHE A 5 29.31 -27.40 -23.32
C PHE A 5 29.37 -26.26 -22.30
N ASN A 6 28.64 -26.41 -21.20
CA ASN A 6 28.74 -25.49 -20.08
C ASN A 6 29.78 -26.04 -19.07
N PRO A 7 30.97 -25.42 -18.95
CA PRO A 7 32.02 -25.87 -18.06
C PRO A 7 31.64 -25.71 -16.58
N TRP A 8 30.73 -24.79 -16.25
CA TRP A 8 30.22 -24.55 -14.89
C TRP A 8 29.49 -25.77 -14.31
N TYR A 9 29.03 -26.71 -15.14
CA TYR A 9 28.38 -27.94 -14.68
C TYR A 9 29.35 -28.99 -14.13
N TYR A 10 30.65 -28.78 -14.26
CA TYR A 10 31.67 -29.77 -13.94
C TYR A 10 32.57 -29.28 -12.81
N GLU A 11 32.38 -29.83 -11.61
CA GLU A 11 33.18 -29.46 -10.44
C GLU A 11 34.60 -30.03 -10.52
N GLY A 12 35.59 -29.14 -10.59
CA GLY A 12 36.99 -29.50 -10.54
C GLY A 12 37.56 -30.01 -11.86
N LEU A 13 38.90 -29.99 -11.90
CA LEU A 13 39.68 -30.14 -13.13
C LEU A 13 39.42 -31.46 -13.88
N SER A 14 39.28 -32.58 -13.15
CA SER A 14 39.09 -33.90 -13.75
C SER A 14 37.68 -34.08 -14.34
N ALA A 15 36.65 -33.55 -13.66
CA ALA A 15 35.28 -33.59 -14.17
C ALA A 15 35.15 -32.71 -15.41
N LEU A 16 35.73 -31.51 -15.39
CA LEU A 16 35.74 -30.57 -16.51
C LEU A 16 36.37 -31.19 -17.76
N GLN A 17 37.54 -31.80 -17.57
CA GLN A 17 38.24 -32.49 -18.66
C GLN A 17 37.42 -33.64 -19.23
N THR A 18 36.90 -34.52 -18.38
CA THR A 18 36.11 -35.68 -18.82
C THR A 18 34.85 -35.23 -19.54
N GLY A 19 34.18 -34.21 -18.99
CA GLY A 19 33.00 -33.57 -19.59
C GLY A 19 33.28 -33.03 -20.98
N PHE A 20 34.38 -32.29 -21.15
CA PHE A 20 34.75 -31.68 -22.44
C PHE A 20 34.87 -32.72 -23.56
N PHE A 21 35.63 -33.79 -23.35
CA PHE A 21 35.80 -34.84 -24.38
C PHE A 21 34.51 -35.65 -24.61
N ARG A 22 33.71 -35.84 -23.55
CA ARG A 22 32.41 -36.50 -23.65
C ARG A 22 31.45 -35.70 -24.52
N GLU A 23 31.33 -34.39 -24.34
CA GLU A 23 30.40 -33.57 -25.14
C GLU A 23 30.81 -33.46 -26.61
N ILE A 24 32.11 -33.40 -26.91
CA ILE A 24 32.57 -33.46 -28.30
C ILE A 24 32.29 -34.85 -28.92
N SER A 25 32.39 -35.92 -28.11
CA SER A 25 32.08 -37.28 -28.59
C SER A 25 30.58 -37.50 -28.78
N SER A 26 29.74 -36.87 -27.97
CA SER A 26 28.27 -36.94 -28.05
C SER A 26 27.71 -36.09 -29.18
N SER A 27 28.45 -35.07 -29.65
CA SER A 27 28.05 -34.19 -30.76
C SER A 27 27.89 -34.89 -32.11
N VAL A 28 28.36 -36.14 -32.23
CA VAL A 28 28.30 -36.93 -33.47
C VAL A 28 27.34 -38.12 -33.36
N PRO A 29 26.62 -38.52 -34.44
CA PRO A 29 25.63 -39.59 -34.40
C PRO A 29 26.18 -40.93 -33.89
N SER A 30 25.39 -41.69 -33.13
CA SER A 30 25.77 -42.99 -32.55
C SER A 30 26.07 -44.11 -33.58
N GLY A 31 25.83 -43.88 -34.87
CA GLY A 31 26.02 -44.85 -35.96
C GLY A 31 27.46 -45.34 -36.19
N ARG A 32 27.57 -46.42 -36.98
CA ARG A 32 28.84 -47.13 -37.26
C ARG A 32 29.93 -46.24 -37.87
N SER A 33 29.53 -45.21 -38.61
CA SER A 33 30.43 -44.25 -39.28
C SER A 33 31.23 -43.37 -38.31
N TRP A 34 30.71 -43.11 -37.11
CA TRP A 34 31.33 -42.22 -36.11
C TRP A 34 31.93 -42.96 -34.91
N ARG A 35 31.77 -44.28 -34.86
CA ARG A 35 32.30 -45.12 -33.77
C ARG A 35 33.83 -44.97 -33.63
N LYS A 36 34.55 -44.89 -34.75
CA LYS A 36 36.02 -44.71 -34.74
C LYS A 36 36.42 -43.35 -34.19
N PHE A 37 35.70 -42.30 -34.57
CA PHE A 37 35.92 -40.95 -34.03
C PHE A 37 35.68 -40.91 -32.53
N ARG A 38 34.53 -41.41 -32.03
CA ARG A 38 34.23 -41.42 -30.58
C ARG A 38 35.27 -42.18 -29.76
N ASN A 39 35.72 -43.33 -30.25
CA ASN A 39 36.78 -44.09 -29.58
C ASN A 39 38.09 -43.28 -29.54
N ARG A 40 38.51 -42.69 -30.66
CA ARG A 40 39.74 -41.87 -30.73
C ARG A 40 39.65 -40.58 -29.91
N MET A 41 38.46 -40.01 -29.77
CA MET A 41 38.21 -38.86 -28.89
C MET A 41 38.32 -39.25 -27.42
N ALA A 42 37.84 -40.43 -27.03
CA ALA A 42 38.06 -40.98 -25.69
C ALA A 42 39.55 -41.24 -25.44
N ASP A 43 40.25 -41.87 -26.40
CA ASP A 43 41.70 -42.08 -26.35
C ASP A 43 42.47 -40.75 -26.19
N LEU A 44 41.99 -39.67 -26.83
CA LEU A 44 42.57 -38.33 -26.70
C LEU A 44 42.34 -37.76 -25.29
N GLY A 45 41.15 -37.96 -24.73
CA GLY A 45 40.84 -37.58 -23.35
C GLY A 45 41.73 -38.28 -22.34
N ASP A 46 41.93 -39.59 -22.49
CA ASP A 46 42.81 -40.40 -21.66
C ASP A 46 44.28 -39.97 -21.79
N ALA A 47 44.74 -39.65 -23.01
CA ALA A 47 46.10 -39.16 -23.25
C ALA A 47 46.36 -37.79 -22.61
N ILE A 48 45.31 -36.98 -22.40
CA ILE A 48 45.40 -35.64 -21.79
C ILE A 48 45.20 -35.70 -20.27
N ALA A 49 44.62 -36.77 -19.70
CA ALA A 49 44.33 -36.93 -18.28
C ALA A 49 45.52 -36.65 -17.32
N PRO A 50 46.78 -37.04 -17.64
CA PRO A 50 47.94 -36.73 -16.79
C PRO A 50 48.26 -35.23 -16.67
N PHE A 51 47.80 -34.41 -17.63
CA PHE A 51 47.94 -32.95 -17.55
C PHE A 51 46.86 -32.31 -16.68
N GLY A 52 45.77 -33.04 -16.42
CA GLY A 52 44.64 -32.66 -15.57
C GLY A 52 44.94 -32.70 -14.07
N SER A 53 45.78 -33.66 -13.65
CA SER A 53 46.09 -33.97 -12.25
C SER A 53 47.26 -33.16 -11.66
N LEU A 54 47.92 -32.30 -12.43
CA LEU A 54 49.05 -31.48 -11.98
C LEU A 54 48.57 -30.20 -11.27
N GLY A 55 47.90 -30.36 -10.12
CA GLY A 55 47.50 -29.26 -9.22
C GLY A 55 48.66 -28.64 -8.41
N GLY A 56 49.90 -28.64 -8.92
CA GLY A 56 51.09 -28.33 -8.11
C GLY A 56 52.20 -27.50 -8.78
N LEU A 57 51.96 -26.85 -9.92
CA LEU A 57 52.99 -26.06 -10.62
C LEU A 57 52.80 -24.54 -10.53
N VAL A 58 52.22 -24.06 -9.42
CA VAL A 58 52.25 -22.64 -9.06
C VAL A 58 52.96 -22.53 -7.72
N GLY A 59 54.23 -22.09 -7.74
CA GLY A 59 54.95 -21.62 -6.53
C GLY A 59 56.02 -22.51 -5.88
N VAL A 60 56.83 -23.30 -6.62
CA VAL A 60 57.95 -24.06 -6.01
C VAL A 60 59.27 -23.91 -6.78
N ASP A 61 60.35 -23.71 -6.02
CA ASP A 61 61.76 -23.61 -6.39
C ASP A 61 62.23 -24.65 -7.44
N ALA A 62 63.08 -24.19 -8.35
CA ALA A 62 63.53 -24.89 -9.56
C ALA A 62 64.58 -26.00 -9.34
N SER A 63 64.59 -26.70 -8.20
CA SER A 63 65.63 -27.71 -7.89
C SER A 63 65.16 -29.18 -7.91
N GLY A 64 63.92 -29.47 -8.31
CA GLY A 64 63.37 -30.84 -8.33
C GLY A 64 62.99 -31.45 -9.68
N VAL A 65 63.26 -30.81 -10.82
CA VAL A 65 62.64 -31.18 -12.11
C VAL A 65 63.61 -31.91 -13.04
N ILE A 66 63.86 -33.21 -12.79
CA ILE A 66 64.54 -34.09 -13.77
C ILE A 66 63.71 -35.36 -14.10
N GLY A 67 62.76 -35.77 -13.25
CA GLY A 67 61.87 -36.92 -13.54
C GLY A 67 60.63 -36.60 -14.40
N GLY A 68 60.09 -35.38 -14.30
CA GLY A 68 58.83 -35.00 -14.96
C GLY A 68 58.93 -34.67 -16.45
N VAL A 69 60.12 -34.30 -16.94
CA VAL A 69 60.32 -33.92 -18.35
C VAL A 69 60.19 -35.14 -19.27
N SER A 70 60.58 -36.35 -18.83
CA SER A 70 60.54 -37.55 -19.68
C SER A 70 59.12 -38.14 -19.87
N SER A 71 58.23 -37.96 -18.89
CA SER A 71 56.82 -38.37 -18.98
C SER A 71 55.99 -37.34 -19.74
N LEU A 72 56.31 -36.04 -19.61
CA LEU A 72 55.72 -34.98 -20.42
C LEU A 72 56.10 -35.09 -21.90
N VAL A 73 57.35 -35.43 -22.22
CA VAL A 73 57.81 -35.64 -23.61
C VAL A 73 57.20 -36.91 -24.23
N ARG A 74 57.13 -38.03 -23.50
CA ARG A 74 56.45 -39.25 -23.99
C ARG A 74 54.94 -39.08 -24.10
N GLY A 75 54.31 -38.37 -23.17
CA GLY A 75 52.90 -38.00 -23.22
C GLY A 75 52.58 -37.09 -24.41
N ALA A 76 53.40 -36.06 -24.68
CA ALA A 76 53.22 -35.15 -25.81
C ALA A 76 53.31 -35.85 -27.18
N SER A 77 54.26 -36.78 -27.36
CA SER A 77 54.34 -37.60 -28.58
C SER A 77 53.11 -38.52 -28.76
N SER A 78 52.56 -39.04 -27.64
CA SER A 78 51.33 -39.84 -27.65
C SER A 78 50.10 -38.99 -27.99
N VAL A 79 49.97 -37.80 -27.40
CA VAL A 79 48.85 -36.87 -27.66
C VAL A 79 48.82 -36.43 -29.12
N GLU A 80 49.96 -36.05 -29.72
CA GLU A 80 49.99 -35.64 -31.13
C GLU A 80 49.62 -36.80 -32.08
N THR A 81 50.04 -38.03 -31.74
CA THR A 81 49.67 -39.23 -32.51
C THR A 81 48.17 -39.51 -32.45
N VAL A 82 47.57 -39.47 -31.25
CA VAL A 82 46.13 -39.68 -31.07
C VAL A 82 45.32 -38.54 -31.69
N LYS A 83 45.80 -37.31 -31.59
CA LYS A 83 45.21 -36.14 -32.25
C LYS A 83 45.19 -36.29 -33.78
N GLY A 84 46.30 -36.70 -34.41
CA GLY A 84 46.35 -36.97 -35.85
C GLY A 84 45.38 -38.08 -36.28
N GLN A 85 45.15 -39.07 -35.41
CA GLN A 85 44.14 -40.10 -35.62
C GLN A 85 42.70 -39.53 -35.57
N VAL A 86 42.40 -38.63 -34.63
CA VAL A 86 41.11 -37.93 -34.56
C VAL A 86 40.90 -37.08 -35.81
N GLU A 87 41.91 -36.31 -36.23
CA GLU A 87 41.86 -35.45 -37.43
C GLU A 87 41.61 -36.26 -38.71
N ALA A 88 42.22 -37.43 -38.85
CA ALA A 88 41.98 -38.30 -40.00
C ALA A 88 40.53 -38.78 -40.08
N GLU A 89 39.87 -39.04 -38.94
CA GLU A 89 38.45 -39.41 -38.93
C GLU A 89 37.54 -38.20 -39.18
N LEU A 90 37.87 -37.03 -38.63
CA LEU A 90 37.17 -35.76 -38.91
C LEU A 90 37.26 -35.36 -40.39
N GLN A 91 38.41 -35.59 -41.03
CA GLN A 91 38.63 -35.32 -42.44
C GLN A 91 37.85 -36.29 -43.33
N LYS A 92 37.78 -37.58 -42.97
CA LYS A 92 36.93 -38.57 -43.67
C LYS A 92 35.45 -38.24 -43.57
N ALA A 93 35.02 -37.75 -42.41
CA ALA A 93 33.62 -37.38 -42.20
C ALA A 93 33.23 -36.10 -42.92
N ASN A 94 34.18 -35.18 -43.15
CA ASN A 94 34.03 -33.89 -43.82
C ASN A 94 32.78 -33.09 -43.38
N ARG A 95 32.54 -33.07 -42.06
CA ARG A 95 31.43 -32.32 -41.46
C ARG A 95 31.97 -31.47 -40.29
N PRO A 96 31.72 -30.15 -40.29
CA PRO A 96 32.15 -29.29 -39.20
C PRO A 96 31.34 -29.55 -37.92
N ILE A 97 32.04 -29.53 -36.79
CA ILE A 97 31.50 -29.57 -35.42
C ILE A 97 31.70 -28.18 -34.82
N LEU A 98 30.63 -27.57 -34.30
CA LEU A 98 30.67 -26.34 -33.51
C LEU A 98 30.41 -26.71 -32.06
N VAL A 99 31.33 -26.35 -31.17
CA VAL A 99 31.22 -26.48 -29.73
C VAL A 99 30.96 -25.09 -29.16
N ILE A 100 29.75 -24.85 -28.67
CA ILE A 100 29.39 -23.60 -27.99
C ILE A 100 29.73 -23.77 -26.52
N ILE A 101 30.56 -22.88 -25.99
CA ILE A 101 31.01 -22.87 -24.61
C ILE A 101 30.50 -21.60 -23.95
N ASP A 102 29.56 -21.74 -23.01
CA ASP A 102 28.94 -20.63 -22.28
C ASP A 102 29.48 -20.54 -20.84
N ASP A 103 29.18 -19.46 -20.12
CA ASP A 103 29.55 -19.24 -18.71
C ASP A 103 31.06 -19.40 -18.39
N VAL A 104 31.94 -19.13 -19.36
CA VAL A 104 33.40 -19.28 -19.19
C VAL A 104 33.96 -18.34 -18.12
N ASP A 105 33.38 -17.14 -18.00
CA ASP A 105 33.73 -16.10 -17.04
C ASP A 105 33.36 -16.45 -15.58
N ARG A 106 32.56 -17.51 -15.36
CA ARG A 106 32.22 -17.96 -14.00
C ARG A 106 33.22 -18.92 -13.39
N LEU A 107 34.11 -19.51 -14.20
CA LEU A 107 35.05 -20.53 -13.75
C LEU A 107 36.06 -19.98 -12.74
N ASP A 108 36.43 -20.81 -11.76
CA ASP A 108 37.58 -20.52 -10.89
C ASP A 108 38.86 -20.39 -11.74
N PRO A 109 39.86 -19.57 -11.36
CA PRO A 109 41.12 -19.43 -12.08
C PRO A 109 41.75 -20.77 -12.51
N SER A 110 41.71 -21.80 -11.68
CA SER A 110 42.28 -23.12 -12.01
C SER A 110 41.52 -23.86 -13.12
N GLU A 111 40.19 -23.80 -13.09
CA GLU A 111 39.28 -24.39 -14.07
C GLU A 111 39.32 -23.64 -15.40
N LEU A 112 39.39 -22.31 -15.34
CA LEU A 112 39.55 -21.45 -16.52
C LEU A 112 40.83 -21.81 -17.30
N LEU A 113 41.95 -21.98 -16.60
CA LEU A 113 43.19 -22.42 -17.23
C LEU A 113 43.11 -23.82 -17.80
N MET A 114 42.39 -24.71 -17.13
CA MET A 114 42.16 -26.06 -17.65
C MET A 114 41.35 -26.01 -18.93
N LEU A 115 40.26 -25.24 -18.97
CA LEU A 115 39.45 -25.04 -20.16
C LEU A 115 40.30 -24.50 -21.32
N PHE A 116 41.11 -23.47 -21.08
CA PHE A 116 42.00 -22.92 -22.11
C PHE A 116 43.08 -23.91 -22.56
N LYS A 117 43.60 -24.76 -21.66
CA LYS A 117 44.49 -25.86 -22.03
C LYS A 117 43.76 -26.88 -22.91
N LEU A 118 42.54 -27.27 -22.55
CA LEU A 118 41.72 -28.20 -23.34
C LEU A 118 41.42 -27.64 -24.72
N ILE A 119 41.02 -26.37 -24.83
CA ILE A 119 40.80 -25.69 -26.11
C ILE A 119 42.11 -25.58 -26.88
N ARG A 120 43.26 -25.38 -26.25
CA ARG A 120 44.54 -25.33 -26.97
C ARG A 120 45.00 -26.72 -27.46
N LEU A 121 44.76 -27.76 -26.68
CA LEU A 121 45.17 -29.15 -26.97
C LEU A 121 44.22 -29.83 -27.97
N ALA A 122 42.91 -29.66 -27.78
CA ALA A 122 41.85 -30.22 -28.63
C ALA A 122 41.36 -29.25 -29.71
N GLY A 123 41.58 -27.95 -29.57
CA GLY A 123 41.04 -26.93 -30.49
C GLY A 123 41.86 -26.65 -31.73
N ARG A 124 42.90 -27.45 -31.98
CA ARG A 124 43.56 -27.51 -33.28
C ARG A 124 43.05 -28.66 -34.16
N LEU A 125 42.01 -29.38 -33.74
CA LEU A 125 41.39 -30.41 -34.57
C LEU A 125 40.73 -29.79 -35.79
N ARG A 126 41.06 -30.32 -36.97
CA ARG A 126 40.45 -29.89 -38.24
C ARG A 126 38.94 -30.13 -38.22
N ASN A 127 38.15 -29.17 -38.71
CA ASN A 127 36.68 -29.21 -38.74
C ASN A 127 36.01 -29.17 -37.34
N VAL A 128 36.71 -28.77 -36.28
CA VAL A 128 36.10 -28.47 -34.97
C VAL A 128 36.29 -26.99 -34.67
N TYR A 129 35.19 -26.29 -34.45
CA TYR A 129 35.13 -24.85 -34.16
C TYR A 129 34.59 -24.66 -32.75
N TYR A 130 35.10 -23.65 -32.05
CA TYR A 130 34.70 -23.30 -30.70
C TYR A 130 34.15 -21.89 -30.71
N LEU A 131 32.95 -21.71 -30.15
CA LEU A 131 32.35 -20.40 -29.90
C LEU A 131 32.29 -20.21 -28.39
N LEU A 132 33.09 -19.30 -27.86
CA LEU A 132 33.12 -18.99 -26.43
C LEU A 132 32.24 -17.77 -26.18
N ALA A 133 31.31 -17.86 -25.24
CA ALA A 133 30.57 -16.74 -24.68
C ALA A 133 31.12 -16.44 -23.28
N TYR A 134 31.49 -15.18 -23.04
CA TYR A 134 32.08 -14.72 -21.78
C TYR A 134 31.91 -13.22 -21.60
N ASP A 135 31.89 -12.77 -20.35
CA ASP A 135 32.12 -11.37 -19.96
C ASP A 135 33.63 -11.09 -19.91
N GLU A 136 34.12 -10.16 -20.74
CA GLU A 136 35.57 -9.93 -20.88
C GLU A 136 36.22 -9.41 -19.61
N ASP A 137 35.58 -8.47 -18.91
CA ASP A 137 36.12 -7.88 -17.68
C ASP A 137 36.26 -8.94 -16.58
N THR A 138 35.19 -9.72 -16.35
CA THR A 138 35.21 -10.81 -15.37
C THR A 138 36.25 -11.88 -15.72
N LEU A 139 36.40 -12.19 -17.01
CA LEU A 139 37.39 -13.15 -17.50
C LEU A 139 38.83 -12.65 -17.31
N ILE A 140 39.09 -11.36 -17.58
CA ILE A 140 40.39 -10.72 -17.36
C ILE A 140 40.75 -10.75 -15.87
N ASP A 141 39.80 -10.45 -14.99
CA ASP A 141 39.98 -10.51 -13.55
C ASP A 141 40.30 -11.93 -13.06
N ALA A 142 39.56 -12.93 -13.55
CA ALA A 142 39.82 -14.33 -13.25
C ALA A 142 41.22 -14.75 -13.73
N LEU A 143 41.62 -14.33 -14.93
CA LEU A 143 42.95 -14.57 -15.49
C LEU A 143 44.07 -13.90 -14.66
N GLY A 144 43.86 -12.67 -14.18
CA GLY A 144 44.81 -11.97 -13.32
C GLY A 144 45.15 -12.76 -12.05
N ARG A 145 44.15 -13.47 -11.49
CA ARG A 145 44.31 -14.29 -10.26
C ARG A 145 45.07 -15.61 -10.48
N THR A 146 45.36 -15.99 -11.73
CA THR A 146 46.01 -17.29 -12.05
C THR A 146 47.52 -17.31 -11.84
N GLY A 147 48.15 -16.16 -11.57
CA GLY A 147 49.61 -16.01 -11.48
C GLY A 147 50.39 -16.17 -12.80
N LEU A 148 49.76 -16.66 -13.88
CA LEU A 148 50.38 -16.81 -15.21
C LEU A 148 50.70 -15.49 -15.89
N ILE A 149 49.92 -14.47 -15.55
CA ILE A 149 49.93 -13.18 -16.21
C ILE A 149 50.68 -12.15 -15.38
N GLY A 150 51.17 -12.49 -14.18
CA GLY A 150 51.81 -11.59 -13.21
C GLY A 150 50.84 -10.53 -12.68
N ASP A 151 51.06 -10.04 -11.46
CA ASP A 151 50.12 -9.12 -10.80
C ASP A 151 49.82 -7.87 -11.65
N ASP A 152 48.53 -7.49 -11.70
CA ASP A 152 47.99 -6.23 -12.23
C ASP A 152 48.38 -5.80 -13.65
N SER A 153 48.19 -6.67 -14.65
CA SER A 153 48.25 -6.22 -16.04
C SER A 153 47.10 -6.76 -16.89
N PRO A 154 45.96 -6.03 -16.95
CA PRO A 154 44.84 -6.33 -17.84
C PRO A 154 45.29 -6.55 -19.29
N ARG A 155 46.29 -5.79 -19.75
CA ARG A 155 46.88 -5.93 -21.09
C ARG A 155 47.46 -7.32 -21.34
N ARG A 156 48.19 -7.89 -20.39
CA ARG A 156 48.78 -9.23 -20.54
C ARG A 156 47.72 -10.33 -20.54
N ALA A 157 46.59 -10.14 -19.85
CA ALA A 157 45.45 -11.05 -19.92
C ALA A 157 44.77 -11.01 -21.30
N ILE A 158 44.59 -9.82 -21.87
CA ILE A 158 44.09 -9.64 -23.24
C ILE A 158 45.03 -10.32 -24.26
N ASP A 159 46.34 -10.11 -24.15
CA ASP A 159 47.34 -10.74 -25.03
C ASP A 159 47.37 -12.27 -24.86
N TYR A 160 47.00 -12.80 -23.69
CA TYR A 160 46.81 -14.23 -23.49
C TYR A 160 45.54 -14.72 -24.20
N LEU A 161 44.42 -13.99 -24.05
CA LEU A 161 43.14 -14.32 -24.66
C LEU A 161 43.22 -14.34 -26.19
N GLU A 162 43.99 -13.44 -26.81
CA GLU A 162 44.27 -13.45 -28.26
C GLU A 162 44.90 -14.76 -28.76
N LYS A 163 45.59 -15.52 -27.90
CA LYS A 163 46.16 -16.84 -28.25
C LYS A 163 45.13 -17.95 -28.27
N ILE A 164 43.98 -17.75 -27.62
CA ILE A 164 42.88 -18.72 -27.51
C ILE A 164 41.75 -18.35 -28.47
N VAL A 165 41.34 -17.08 -28.47
CA VAL A 165 40.23 -16.53 -29.28
C VAL A 165 40.81 -15.89 -30.54
N GLN A 166 40.68 -16.60 -31.66
CA GLN A 166 41.21 -16.17 -32.97
C GLN A 166 40.38 -15.06 -33.62
N ILE A 167 39.06 -15.13 -33.45
CA ILE A 167 38.11 -14.17 -34.01
C ILE A 167 37.27 -13.67 -32.84
N ARG A 168 37.34 -12.37 -32.60
CA ARG A 168 36.51 -11.68 -31.60
C ARG A 168 35.23 -11.21 -32.27
N LEU A 169 34.10 -11.47 -31.61
CA LEU A 169 32.78 -11.04 -32.02
C LEU A 169 32.17 -10.26 -30.87
N ASP A 170 32.29 -8.95 -30.90
CA ASP A 170 31.73 -8.10 -29.87
C ASP A 170 30.22 -7.97 -30.07
N VAL A 171 29.45 -8.19 -29.01
CA VAL A 171 28.01 -7.90 -29.03
C VAL A 171 27.86 -6.38 -29.00
N PRO A 172 27.32 -5.75 -30.06
CA PRO A 172 27.21 -4.30 -30.08
C PRO A 172 26.28 -3.83 -28.97
N PRO A 173 26.60 -2.71 -28.30
CA PRO A 173 25.70 -2.14 -27.32
C PRO A 173 24.39 -1.72 -27.98
N LEU A 174 23.28 -1.87 -27.27
CA LEU A 174 22.00 -1.35 -27.73
C LEU A 174 22.05 0.18 -27.82
N ARG A 175 21.47 0.74 -28.88
CA ARG A 175 21.31 2.19 -29.02
C ARG A 175 20.16 2.66 -28.12
N ALA A 176 20.24 3.92 -27.66
CA ALA A 176 19.25 4.51 -26.77
C ALA A 176 17.81 4.41 -27.33
N GLU A 177 17.62 4.62 -28.64
CA GLU A 177 16.31 4.48 -29.29
C GLU A 177 15.76 3.04 -29.24
N GLN A 178 16.63 2.03 -29.41
CA GLN A 178 16.23 0.62 -29.33
C GLN A 178 15.84 0.24 -27.91
N ILE A 179 16.57 0.76 -26.91
CA ILE A 179 16.25 0.57 -25.50
C ILE A 179 14.90 1.21 -25.18
N SER A 180 14.71 2.49 -25.51
CA SER A 180 13.46 3.20 -25.23
C SER A 180 12.28 2.54 -25.92
N SER A 181 12.38 2.20 -27.21
CA SER A 181 11.31 1.51 -27.93
C SER A 181 10.93 0.18 -27.30
N TRP A 182 11.91 -0.57 -26.76
CA TRP A 182 11.64 -1.83 -26.09
C TRP A 182 11.00 -1.60 -24.71
N VAL A 183 11.50 -0.63 -23.94
CA VAL A 183 10.87 -0.26 -22.66
C VAL A 183 9.43 0.17 -22.87
N ASP A 184 9.14 0.95 -23.91
CA ASP A 184 7.79 1.38 -24.26
C ASP A 184 6.89 0.17 -24.60
N GLU A 185 7.38 -0.80 -25.38
CA GLU A 185 6.67 -2.04 -25.69
C GLU A 185 6.34 -2.87 -24.43
N GLU A 186 7.30 -3.00 -23.51
CA GLU A 186 7.10 -3.72 -22.25
C GLU A 186 6.09 -3.00 -21.33
N VAL A 187 6.15 -1.67 -21.24
CA VAL A 187 5.17 -0.86 -20.49
C VAL A 187 3.78 -1.02 -21.08
N GLN A 188 3.63 -0.92 -22.39
CA GLN A 188 2.35 -1.09 -23.08
C GLN A 188 1.78 -2.50 -22.89
N THR A 189 2.63 -3.52 -23.01
CA THR A 189 2.25 -4.92 -22.79
C THR A 189 1.78 -5.14 -21.35
N LEU A 190 2.49 -4.57 -20.38
CA LEU A 190 2.14 -4.68 -18.97
C LEU A 190 0.84 -3.93 -18.64
N ALA A 191 0.70 -2.69 -19.13
CA ALA A 191 -0.50 -1.88 -18.94
C ALA A 191 -1.73 -2.57 -19.54
N ALA A 192 -1.64 -3.11 -20.76
CA ALA A 192 -2.73 -3.84 -21.40
C ALA A 192 -3.10 -5.13 -20.63
N ARG A 193 -2.12 -5.89 -20.16
CA ARG A 193 -2.34 -7.12 -19.37
C ARG A 193 -3.09 -6.84 -18.06
N HIS A 194 -2.80 -5.70 -17.43
CA HIS A 194 -3.37 -5.31 -16.15
C HIS A 194 -4.44 -4.22 -16.25
N ASP A 195 -4.97 -3.96 -17.47
CA ASP A 195 -6.07 -3.01 -17.74
C ASP A 195 -5.82 -1.63 -17.11
N VAL A 196 -4.59 -1.16 -17.24
CA VAL A 196 -4.20 0.16 -16.76
C VAL A 196 -4.43 1.18 -17.86
N GLU A 197 -5.21 2.22 -17.54
CA GLU A 197 -5.43 3.34 -18.45
C GLU A 197 -4.16 4.18 -18.61
N GLN A 198 -3.70 4.33 -19.86
CA GLN A 198 -2.53 5.13 -20.20
C GLN A 198 -2.96 6.57 -20.49
N THR A 199 -3.08 7.36 -19.42
CA THR A 199 -3.39 8.80 -19.54
C THR A 199 -2.16 9.62 -19.91
N SER A 200 -2.35 10.85 -20.36
CA SER A 200 -1.24 11.78 -20.63
C SER A 200 -0.41 12.09 -19.37
N GLU A 201 -1.03 12.07 -18.19
CA GLU A 201 -0.33 12.22 -16.91
C GLU A 201 0.56 11.00 -16.62
N PHE A 202 0.06 9.78 -16.89
CA PHE A 202 0.83 8.54 -16.79
C PHE A 202 2.10 8.63 -17.65
N GLU A 203 1.96 8.98 -18.94
CA GLU A 203 3.08 9.07 -19.88
C GLU A 203 4.11 10.12 -19.43
N ALA A 204 3.66 11.30 -19.03
CA ALA A 204 4.54 12.38 -18.58
C ALA A 204 5.34 11.99 -17.32
N ARG A 205 4.68 11.37 -16.33
CA ARG A 205 5.33 10.95 -15.08
C ARG A 205 6.32 9.81 -15.32
N PHE A 206 5.92 8.78 -16.07
CA PHE A 206 6.82 7.66 -16.38
C PHE A 206 8.01 8.13 -17.22
N SER A 207 7.80 8.97 -18.24
CA SER A 207 8.87 9.56 -19.05
C SER A 207 9.87 10.33 -18.19
N ARG A 208 9.39 11.15 -17.25
CA ARG A 208 10.26 11.88 -16.30
C ARG A 208 11.09 10.93 -15.44
N ALA A 209 10.50 9.87 -14.90
CA ALA A 209 11.25 8.86 -14.13
C ALA A 209 12.26 8.10 -15.02
N TYR A 210 11.84 7.73 -16.24
CA TYR A 210 12.64 6.98 -17.19
C TYR A 210 13.90 7.72 -17.62
N PHE A 211 13.74 8.94 -18.15
CA PHE A 211 14.86 9.76 -18.61
C PHE A 211 15.66 10.37 -17.46
N GLY A 212 15.04 10.56 -16.29
CA GLY A 212 15.70 11.02 -15.07
C GLY A 212 16.70 9.99 -14.55
N HIS A 213 16.27 8.75 -14.28
CA HIS A 213 17.18 7.78 -13.65
C HIS A 213 17.00 6.30 -14.07
N LEU A 214 15.77 5.81 -14.33
CA LEU A 214 15.56 4.36 -14.56
C LEU A 214 16.39 3.82 -15.74
N ARG A 215 16.56 4.61 -16.81
CA ARG A 215 17.31 4.22 -18.02
C ARG A 215 18.75 3.77 -17.75
N HIS A 216 19.38 4.25 -16.68
CA HIS A 216 20.78 3.91 -16.37
C HIS A 216 20.95 2.44 -15.96
N ARG A 217 19.88 1.77 -15.51
CA ARG A 217 19.90 0.35 -15.18
C ARG A 217 19.27 -0.54 -16.24
N LEU A 218 18.49 0.04 -17.15
CA LEU A 218 17.77 -0.65 -18.23
C LEU A 218 18.57 -0.66 -19.54
N VAL A 219 19.88 -0.90 -19.46
CA VAL A 219 20.81 -0.78 -20.59
C VAL A 219 20.95 -2.06 -21.43
N THR A 220 20.54 -3.22 -20.91
CA THR A 220 20.65 -4.52 -21.60
C THR A 220 19.29 -5.22 -21.73
N PRO A 221 19.11 -6.08 -22.75
CA PRO A 221 17.92 -6.92 -22.89
C PRO A 221 17.56 -7.67 -21.61
N ARG A 222 18.58 -8.25 -20.95
CA ARG A 222 18.42 -9.01 -19.71
C ARG A 222 17.94 -8.13 -18.57
N ALA A 223 18.45 -6.91 -18.44
CA ALA A 223 18.04 -5.98 -17.39
C ALA A 223 16.59 -5.52 -17.59
N ILE A 224 16.20 -5.17 -18.81
CA ILE A 224 14.84 -4.76 -19.19
C ILE A 224 13.86 -5.89 -18.86
N LYS A 225 14.06 -7.09 -19.44
CA LYS A 225 13.18 -8.23 -19.20
C LYS A 225 13.06 -8.61 -17.74
N ARG A 226 14.17 -8.62 -16.99
CA ARG A 226 14.16 -8.98 -15.57
C ARG A 226 13.37 -7.97 -14.74
N TYR A 227 13.54 -6.67 -15.02
CA TYR A 227 12.80 -5.61 -14.34
C TYR A 227 11.29 -5.75 -14.56
N PHE A 228 10.84 -5.84 -15.82
CA PHE A 228 9.40 -5.97 -16.11
C PHE A 228 8.80 -7.29 -15.63
N ALA A 229 9.54 -8.41 -15.71
CA ALA A 229 9.09 -9.68 -15.13
C ALA A 229 8.91 -9.59 -13.61
N GLN A 230 9.79 -8.85 -12.92
CA GLN A 230 9.64 -8.62 -11.48
C GLN A 230 8.42 -7.74 -11.18
N VAL A 231 8.19 -6.68 -11.95
CA VAL A 231 6.99 -5.83 -11.78
C VAL A 231 5.73 -6.68 -11.98
N ASP A 232 5.66 -7.44 -13.08
CA ASP A 232 4.50 -8.26 -13.43
C ASP A 232 4.17 -9.31 -12.35
N ALA A 233 5.20 -9.90 -11.73
CA ALA A 233 5.02 -10.90 -10.67
C ALA A 233 4.28 -10.37 -9.43
N PHE A 234 4.37 -9.07 -9.13
CA PHE A 234 3.73 -8.47 -7.96
C PHE A 234 2.52 -7.60 -8.32
N LEU A 235 2.50 -7.01 -9.51
CA LEU A 235 1.46 -6.07 -9.93
C LEU A 235 0.06 -6.70 -9.88
N GLY A 236 -0.09 -7.97 -10.24
CA GLY A 236 -1.40 -8.64 -10.23
C GLY A 236 -2.11 -8.63 -8.86
N GLN A 237 -1.37 -8.52 -7.76
CA GLN A 237 -1.95 -8.51 -6.40
C GLN A 237 -2.36 -7.12 -5.90
N VAL A 238 -1.84 -6.08 -6.55
CA VAL A 238 -2.09 -4.67 -6.22
C VAL A 238 -2.68 -3.88 -7.40
N ARG A 239 -3.08 -4.59 -8.47
CA ARG A 239 -3.72 -4.01 -9.65
C ARG A 239 -4.99 -3.27 -9.21
N GLY A 240 -5.12 -2.01 -9.62
CA GLY A 240 -6.26 -1.16 -9.25
C GLY A 240 -6.25 -0.69 -7.79
N GLU A 241 -5.26 -1.12 -7.00
CA GLU A 241 -5.12 -0.77 -5.59
C GLU A 241 -4.02 0.28 -5.36
N VAL A 242 -3.12 0.46 -6.33
CA VAL A 242 -1.99 1.40 -6.29
C VAL A 242 -1.80 2.10 -7.63
N ASP A 243 -1.19 3.29 -7.60
CA ASP A 243 -0.77 4.02 -8.79
C ASP A 243 0.33 3.25 -9.54
N PHE A 244 0.09 3.01 -10.83
CA PHE A 244 0.95 2.15 -11.64
C PHE A 244 2.35 2.74 -11.87
N VAL A 245 2.49 4.06 -12.03
CA VAL A 245 3.80 4.71 -12.22
C VAL A 245 4.61 4.67 -10.93
N ASP A 246 3.99 4.99 -9.79
CA ASP A 246 4.64 4.88 -8.49
C ASP A 246 5.06 3.43 -8.22
N PHE A 247 4.26 2.45 -8.67
CA PHE A 247 4.59 1.03 -8.55
C PHE A 247 5.79 0.61 -9.41
N LEU A 248 5.92 1.16 -10.63
CA LEU A 248 7.09 0.96 -11.48
C LEU A 248 8.34 1.53 -10.81
N ILE A 249 8.29 2.78 -10.35
CA ILE A 249 9.43 3.45 -9.71
C ILE A 249 9.85 2.73 -8.42
N ILE A 250 8.90 2.36 -7.55
CA ILE A 250 9.25 1.65 -6.30
C ILE A 250 9.79 0.25 -6.58
N SER A 251 9.31 -0.43 -7.64
CA SER A 251 9.85 -1.72 -8.07
C SER A 251 11.27 -1.60 -8.59
N TRP A 252 11.58 -0.49 -9.26
CA TRP A 252 12.95 -0.17 -9.66
C TRP A 252 13.86 0.05 -8.45
N LEU A 253 13.40 0.80 -7.45
CA LEU A 253 14.13 0.98 -6.18
C LEU A 253 14.34 -0.34 -5.44
N ARG A 254 13.31 -1.20 -5.40
CA ARG A 254 13.40 -2.54 -4.79
C ARG A 254 14.49 -3.40 -5.45
N ALA A 255 14.64 -3.32 -6.77
CA ALA A 255 15.60 -4.11 -7.54
C ALA A 255 17.01 -3.51 -7.58
N SER A 256 17.10 -2.18 -7.69
CA SER A 256 18.36 -1.46 -7.91
C SER A 256 18.98 -0.94 -6.63
N GLU A 257 18.17 -0.47 -5.68
CA GLU A 257 18.58 0.17 -4.43
C GLU A 257 17.83 -0.44 -3.22
N PRO A 258 18.00 -1.75 -2.94
CA PRO A 258 17.15 -2.48 -1.98
C PRO A 258 17.24 -1.95 -0.54
N LEU A 259 18.36 -1.33 -0.16
CA LEU A 259 18.52 -0.72 1.16
C LEU A 259 17.76 0.60 1.28
N VAL A 260 17.66 1.39 0.20
CA VAL A 260 16.79 2.57 0.13
C VAL A 260 15.35 2.12 0.29
N TYR A 261 14.91 1.14 -0.51
CA TYR A 261 13.56 0.58 -0.44
C TYR A 261 13.16 0.16 0.99
N ARG A 262 14.04 -0.57 1.70
CA ARG A 262 13.79 -0.96 3.10
C ARG A 262 13.76 0.23 4.06
N GLY A 263 14.64 1.20 3.84
CA GLY A 263 14.72 2.40 4.67
C GLY A 263 13.48 3.30 4.57
N LEU A 264 12.80 3.33 3.42
CA LEU A 264 11.57 4.12 3.26
C LEU A 264 10.48 3.73 4.27
N ILE A 265 10.32 2.43 4.54
CA ILE A 265 9.32 1.89 5.49
C ILE A 265 9.54 2.50 6.89
N GLN A 266 10.79 2.64 7.31
CA GLN A 266 11.16 3.17 8.63
C GLN A 266 10.94 4.69 8.75
N HIS A 267 10.77 5.38 7.63
CA HIS A 267 10.60 6.83 7.56
C HIS A 267 9.24 7.24 6.97
N ARG A 268 8.24 6.33 7.01
CA ARG A 268 6.88 6.55 6.52
C ARG A 268 6.30 7.87 7.00
N SER A 269 6.28 8.13 8.31
CA SER A 269 5.68 9.35 8.89
C SER A 269 6.27 10.65 8.33
N ARG A 270 7.58 10.69 8.07
CA ARG A 270 8.27 11.84 7.46
C ARG A 270 7.93 11.98 5.96
N LEU A 271 7.87 10.86 5.24
CA LEU A 271 7.60 10.81 3.79
C LEU A 271 6.16 11.22 3.44
N VAL A 272 5.17 10.73 4.17
CA VAL A 272 3.73 11.02 3.92
C VAL A 272 3.22 12.18 4.77
N GLY A 273 3.91 12.50 5.87
CA GLY A 273 3.59 13.67 6.68
C GLY A 273 2.53 13.46 7.75
N GLU A 274 2.50 12.29 8.36
CA GLU A 274 1.58 12.01 9.47
C GLU A 274 1.92 12.86 10.69
N PHE A 275 0.88 13.44 11.29
CA PHE A 275 0.97 14.27 12.48
C PHE A 275 1.35 13.40 13.69
N ASP A 276 2.55 13.59 14.22
CA ASP A 276 2.93 13.02 15.51
C ASP A 276 2.36 13.88 16.64
N TRP A 277 1.30 13.40 17.28
CA TRP A 277 0.63 14.07 18.41
C TRP A 277 1.55 14.31 19.61
N THR A 278 2.69 13.61 19.70
CA THR A 278 3.68 13.84 20.75
C THR A 278 4.47 15.15 20.57
N LEU A 279 4.36 15.80 19.41
CA LEU A 279 5.04 17.06 19.07
C LEU A 279 4.14 18.30 19.17
N LEU A 280 3.09 18.28 20.01
CA LEU A 280 2.19 19.43 20.23
C LEU A 280 2.90 20.71 20.73
N GLY A 281 4.17 20.61 21.16
CA GLY A 281 5.02 21.76 21.50
C GLY A 281 5.73 22.44 20.32
N SER A 282 5.61 21.93 19.08
CA SER A 282 6.40 22.40 17.93
C SER A 282 5.58 22.99 16.78
N LEU A 283 4.45 23.64 17.08
CA LEU A 283 3.65 24.39 16.08
C LEU A 283 4.40 25.58 15.44
N ASP A 284 5.68 25.79 15.78
CA ASP A 284 6.50 26.90 15.30
C ASP A 284 7.95 26.49 14.95
N ARG A 285 8.16 25.23 14.53
CA ARG A 285 9.49 24.81 14.04
C ARG A 285 9.71 25.40 12.65
N LYS A 286 10.40 26.55 12.58
CA LYS A 286 10.97 27.06 11.33
C LYS A 286 11.75 25.91 10.67
N ARG A 287 11.42 25.62 9.41
CA ARG A 287 12.12 24.61 8.61
C ARG A 287 13.62 24.87 8.64
N ASP A 288 14.39 23.84 8.97
CA ASP A 288 15.84 23.86 8.87
C ASP A 288 16.25 23.08 7.62
N VAL A 289 16.39 23.81 6.52
CA VAL A 289 16.72 23.24 5.19
C VAL A 289 17.99 22.40 5.25
N GLN A 290 19.01 22.86 5.99
CA GLN A 290 20.28 22.15 6.09
C GLN A 290 20.11 20.84 6.88
N ALA A 291 19.39 20.88 8.00
CA ALA A 291 19.17 19.68 8.81
C ALA A 291 18.35 18.62 8.06
N ASP A 292 17.35 19.03 7.27
CA ASP A 292 16.53 18.15 6.44
C ASP A 292 17.34 17.51 5.31
N HIS A 293 18.12 18.32 4.58
CA HIS A 293 19.00 17.82 3.53
C HIS A 293 20.09 16.88 4.09
N ASP A 294 20.72 17.23 5.21
CA ASP A 294 21.72 16.41 5.89
C ASP A 294 21.14 15.07 6.39
N PHE A 295 19.88 15.07 6.83
CA PHE A 295 19.18 13.85 7.21
C PHE A 295 19.07 12.88 6.02
N TRP A 296 18.60 13.35 4.87
CA TRP A 296 18.46 12.50 3.67
C TRP A 296 19.81 12.11 3.07
N ARG A 297 20.81 12.99 3.13
CA ARG A 297 22.20 12.65 2.79
C ARG A 297 22.73 11.50 3.64
N ARG A 298 22.52 11.55 4.96
CA ARG A 298 22.87 10.44 5.85
C ARG A 298 22.08 9.19 5.51
N PHE A 299 20.78 9.30 5.23
CA PHE A 299 19.96 8.16 4.82
C PHE A 299 20.54 7.44 3.60
N PHE A 300 20.90 8.16 2.53
CA PHE A 300 21.52 7.57 1.34
C PHE A 300 22.87 6.91 1.62
N ALA A 301 23.70 7.54 2.46
CA ALA A 301 24.99 6.98 2.85
C ALA A 301 24.83 5.67 3.66
N HIS A 302 23.86 5.60 4.57
CA HIS A 302 23.54 4.36 5.32
C HIS A 302 22.97 3.27 4.40
N ALA A 303 22.18 3.68 3.41
CA ALA A 303 21.66 2.79 2.38
C ALA A 303 22.70 2.36 1.33
N ARG A 304 23.97 2.80 1.46
CA ARG A 304 25.09 2.46 0.56
C ARG A 304 24.85 2.84 -0.90
N VAL A 305 24.11 3.91 -1.14
CA VAL A 305 23.94 4.47 -2.49
C VAL A 305 25.28 5.04 -2.94
N ASP A 306 25.70 4.71 -4.16
CA ASP A 306 26.88 5.32 -4.78
C ASP A 306 26.69 6.83 -4.88
N GLU A 307 27.69 7.61 -4.46
CA GLU A 307 27.64 9.08 -4.48
C GLU A 307 27.28 9.63 -5.86
N ALA A 308 27.74 8.99 -6.93
CA ALA A 308 27.41 9.39 -8.31
C ALA A 308 25.94 9.16 -8.70
N ARG A 309 25.17 8.45 -7.87
CA ARG A 309 23.76 8.12 -8.10
C ARG A 309 22.80 8.78 -7.13
N VAL A 310 23.29 9.40 -6.06
CA VAL A 310 22.46 9.98 -4.99
C VAL A 310 21.40 10.92 -5.56
N ASP A 311 21.79 11.86 -6.42
CA ASP A 311 20.85 12.84 -7.00
C ASP A 311 19.76 12.16 -7.85
N GLY A 312 20.13 11.15 -8.63
CA GLY A 312 19.17 10.43 -9.46
C GLY A 312 18.20 9.56 -8.65
N VAL A 313 18.67 8.95 -7.55
CA VAL A 313 17.78 8.23 -6.61
C VAL A 313 16.88 9.22 -5.88
N ALA A 314 17.41 10.38 -5.48
CA ALA A 314 16.64 11.45 -4.85
C ALA A 314 15.56 12.00 -5.78
N ASP A 315 15.86 12.18 -7.07
CA ASP A 315 14.86 12.60 -8.07
C ASP A 315 13.69 11.63 -8.16
N LEU A 316 13.96 10.32 -8.15
CA LEU A 316 12.91 9.30 -8.11
C LEU A 316 12.08 9.36 -6.83
N LEU A 317 12.73 9.51 -5.67
CA LEU A 317 12.03 9.71 -4.41
C LEU A 317 11.20 11.00 -4.40
N GLY A 318 11.65 12.05 -5.08
CA GLY A 318 10.91 13.29 -5.23
C GLY A 318 9.65 13.15 -6.11
N LEU A 319 9.67 12.26 -7.10
CA LEU A 319 8.48 11.91 -7.89
C LEU A 319 7.44 11.14 -7.07
N LEU A 320 7.91 10.25 -6.20
CA LEU A 320 7.08 9.44 -5.31
C LEU A 320 6.52 10.25 -4.13
N PHE A 321 7.35 11.11 -3.53
CA PHE A 321 7.08 11.79 -2.27
C PHE A 321 7.32 13.30 -2.41
N PRO A 322 6.27 14.10 -2.62
CA PRO A 322 6.39 15.55 -2.73
C PRO A 322 7.02 16.21 -1.49
N ARG A 323 6.81 15.64 -0.29
CA ARG A 323 7.47 16.10 0.95
C ARG A 323 8.97 15.86 0.94
N PHE A 324 9.40 14.68 0.50
CA PHE A 324 10.83 14.42 0.29
C PHE A 324 11.42 15.43 -0.69
N SER A 325 10.76 15.65 -1.84
CA SER A 325 11.24 16.63 -2.83
C SER A 325 11.39 18.03 -2.23
N HIS A 326 10.45 18.42 -1.36
CA HIS A 326 10.51 19.70 -0.65
C HIS A 326 11.71 19.76 0.28
N GLU A 327 11.88 18.76 1.15
CA GLU A 327 12.98 18.65 2.12
C GLU A 327 14.36 18.55 1.47
N TRP A 328 14.46 17.83 0.35
CA TRP A 328 15.69 17.67 -0.43
C TRP A 328 16.08 18.95 -1.18
N SER A 329 15.10 19.77 -1.57
CA SER A 329 15.36 21.02 -2.29
C SER A 329 15.80 22.15 -1.35
N ASP A 330 16.69 23.01 -1.84
CA ASP A 330 17.12 24.25 -1.15
C ASP A 330 16.02 25.33 -1.09
N SER A 331 14.80 25.04 -1.55
CA SER A 331 13.72 26.02 -1.63
C SER A 331 13.12 26.33 -0.26
N LEU A 332 13.06 27.60 0.15
CA LEU A 332 12.48 28.03 1.43
C LEU A 332 10.95 28.19 1.42
N HIS A 333 10.26 27.84 0.32
CA HIS A 333 8.80 28.00 0.25
C HIS A 333 8.10 27.10 1.26
N SER A 334 6.97 27.57 1.82
CA SER A 334 6.12 26.72 2.66
C SER A 334 5.53 25.60 1.82
N PHE A 335 5.63 24.36 2.33
CA PHE A 335 5.02 23.21 1.68
C PHE A 335 3.52 23.20 1.94
N SER A 336 2.75 23.76 1.00
CA SER A 336 1.34 23.39 0.86
C SER A 336 1.32 22.08 0.08
N GLY A 337 1.35 20.96 0.80
CA GLY A 337 1.45 19.65 0.16
C GLY A 337 0.35 19.45 -0.88
N PRO A 338 0.63 18.73 -1.98
CA PRO A 338 -0.42 18.39 -2.93
C PRO A 338 -1.52 17.61 -2.21
N LYS A 339 -2.77 17.79 -2.65
CA LYS A 339 -3.89 16.96 -2.17
C LYS A 339 -3.49 15.49 -2.26
N ALA A 340 -3.72 14.74 -1.20
CA ALA A 340 -3.45 13.30 -1.19
C ALA A 340 -4.25 12.64 -2.33
N VAL A 341 -3.54 12.21 -3.37
CA VAL A 341 -4.14 11.53 -4.52
C VAL A 341 -4.33 10.06 -4.15
N ALA A 342 -5.52 9.52 -4.38
CA ALA A 342 -5.79 8.10 -4.16
C ALA A 342 -4.86 7.21 -4.99
N GLY A 343 -4.46 6.05 -4.46
CA GLY A 343 -3.57 5.11 -5.14
C GLY A 343 -2.07 5.46 -5.04
N ARG A 344 -1.71 6.74 -4.86
CA ARG A 344 -0.29 7.17 -4.86
C ARG A 344 0.43 6.81 -3.56
N ILE A 345 1.73 6.51 -3.65
CA ILE A 345 2.53 6.11 -2.48
C ILE A 345 2.72 7.24 -1.46
N SER A 346 2.63 8.50 -1.89
CA SER A 346 2.66 9.66 -1.00
C SER A 346 1.42 9.78 -0.11
N ASN A 347 0.36 9.04 -0.43
CA ASN A 347 -0.85 9.01 0.38
C ASN A 347 -0.67 8.01 1.53
N ALA A 348 -0.87 8.48 2.76
CA ALA A 348 -0.72 7.68 3.97
C ALA A 348 -1.55 6.39 3.93
N ASP A 349 -2.77 6.43 3.38
CA ASP A 349 -3.68 5.28 3.30
C ASP A 349 -3.19 4.19 2.33
N TYR A 350 -2.29 4.53 1.40
CA TYR A 350 -1.81 3.63 0.34
C TYR A 350 -0.37 3.18 0.52
N PHE A 351 0.42 3.92 1.29
CA PHE A 351 1.86 3.72 1.42
C PHE A 351 2.21 2.24 1.64
N ASP A 352 1.54 1.59 2.59
CA ASP A 352 1.86 0.22 3.01
C ASP A 352 1.55 -0.83 1.91
N ARG A 353 0.60 -0.55 1.00
CA ARG A 353 0.28 -1.43 -0.15
C ARG A 353 1.46 -1.60 -1.11
N PHE A 354 2.35 -0.61 -1.20
CA PHE A 354 3.54 -0.68 -2.06
C PHE A 354 4.64 -1.58 -1.48
N PHE A 355 4.55 -1.90 -0.17
CA PHE A 355 5.53 -2.74 0.53
C PHE A 355 4.99 -4.12 0.90
N ALA A 356 3.67 -4.32 0.81
CA ALA A 356 2.99 -5.58 1.07
C ALA A 356 2.82 -6.47 -0.18
N VAL A 357 2.53 -7.75 0.04
CA VAL A 357 2.18 -8.75 -0.98
C VAL A 357 0.64 -8.73 -1.11
N GLY A 358 0.11 -7.67 -1.73
CA GLY A 358 -1.33 -7.39 -1.83
C GLY A 358 -1.81 -6.30 -0.84
N VAL A 359 -3.13 -6.18 -0.69
CA VAL A 359 -3.73 -5.24 0.28
C VAL A 359 -3.57 -5.78 1.71
N PRO A 360 -3.02 -5.00 2.65
CA PRO A 360 -2.87 -5.42 4.06
C PRO A 360 -4.20 -5.83 4.71
N ALA A 361 -4.14 -6.70 5.71
CA ALA A 361 -5.34 -7.25 6.35
C ALA A 361 -6.15 -6.18 7.11
N GLU A 362 -5.47 -5.17 7.63
CA GLU A 362 -5.99 -3.99 8.32
C GLU A 362 -6.65 -2.97 7.37
N ASP A 363 -6.34 -3.04 6.08
CA ASP A 363 -6.92 -2.19 5.03
C ASP A 363 -8.02 -2.95 4.27
N LEU A 364 -8.74 -2.26 3.38
CA LEU A 364 -9.81 -2.80 2.57
C LEU A 364 -9.54 -2.51 1.10
N SER A 365 -9.68 -3.49 0.22
CA SER A 365 -9.50 -3.30 -1.23
C SER A 365 -10.40 -2.19 -1.78
N ASP A 366 -9.82 -1.31 -2.59
CA ASP A 366 -10.54 -0.23 -3.26
C ASP A 366 -11.48 -0.78 -4.32
N LEU A 367 -11.04 -1.80 -5.06
CA LEU A 367 -11.89 -2.50 -6.03
C LEU A 367 -13.11 -3.13 -5.35
N LEU A 368 -12.93 -3.70 -4.15
CA LEU A 368 -14.03 -4.23 -3.36
C LEU A 368 -15.00 -3.12 -2.95
N VAL A 369 -14.49 -1.97 -2.48
CA VAL A 369 -15.33 -0.84 -2.06
C VAL A 369 -16.05 -0.22 -3.25
N GLU A 370 -15.40 -0.09 -4.40
CA GLU A 370 -16.00 0.44 -5.62
C GLU A 370 -17.12 -0.48 -6.13
N ALA A 371 -16.87 -1.79 -6.19
CA ALA A 371 -17.89 -2.77 -6.57
C ALA A 371 -19.06 -2.81 -5.57
N ALA A 372 -18.77 -2.75 -4.27
CA ALA A 372 -19.79 -2.66 -3.23
C ALA A 372 -20.60 -1.36 -3.33
N SER A 373 -19.93 -0.23 -3.59
CA SER A 373 -20.56 1.07 -3.82
C SER A 373 -21.54 1.00 -5.00
N GLY A 374 -21.15 0.40 -6.12
CA GLY A 374 -22.04 0.19 -7.26
C GLY A 374 -23.26 -0.67 -6.90
N GLN A 375 -23.08 -1.75 -6.13
CA GLN A 375 -24.18 -2.59 -5.64
C GLN A 375 -25.11 -1.83 -4.70
N ILE A 376 -24.57 -1.00 -3.80
CA ILE A 376 -25.32 -0.17 -2.88
C ILE A 376 -26.16 0.87 -3.65
N LEU A 377 -25.53 1.62 -4.56
CA LEU A 377 -26.19 2.64 -5.37
C LEU A 377 -27.27 2.05 -6.28
N ASP A 378 -27.07 0.83 -6.79
CA ASP A 378 -28.10 0.13 -7.58
C ASP A 378 -29.19 -0.52 -6.70
N GLY A 379 -29.10 -0.44 -5.36
CA GLY A 379 -30.04 -1.08 -4.44
C GLY A 379 -29.98 -2.61 -4.46
N ARG A 380 -28.90 -3.20 -4.99
CA ARG A 380 -28.75 -4.65 -5.14
C ARG A 380 -27.93 -5.25 -4.00
N SER A 381 -28.22 -6.51 -3.68
CA SER A 381 -27.33 -7.33 -2.85
C SER A 381 -26.24 -7.95 -3.71
N GLY A 382 -25.07 -8.18 -3.13
CA GLY A 382 -23.95 -8.84 -3.81
C GLY A 382 -22.85 -9.22 -2.82
N ALA A 383 -21.85 -9.99 -3.30
CA ALA A 383 -20.81 -10.54 -2.45
C ALA A 383 -19.89 -9.43 -1.89
N GLU A 384 -19.59 -8.42 -2.69
CA GLU A 384 -18.73 -7.29 -2.36
C GLU A 384 -19.41 -6.38 -1.33
N ARG A 385 -20.70 -6.07 -1.53
CA ARG A 385 -21.52 -5.35 -0.54
C ARG A 385 -21.59 -6.11 0.78
N ALA A 386 -21.80 -7.43 0.76
CA ALA A 386 -21.86 -8.22 1.98
C ALA A 386 -20.52 -8.19 2.75
N ARG A 387 -19.38 -8.24 2.04
CA ARG A 387 -18.05 -8.11 2.67
C ARG A 387 -17.81 -6.71 3.24
N LEU A 388 -18.23 -5.66 2.54
CA LEU A 388 -18.14 -4.29 3.04
C LEU A 388 -19.01 -4.12 4.30
N GLU A 389 -20.24 -4.63 4.28
CA GLU A 389 -21.17 -4.61 5.42
C GLU A 389 -20.66 -5.44 6.61
N ASP A 390 -19.90 -6.51 6.40
CA ASP A 390 -19.25 -7.28 7.47
C ASP A 390 -18.13 -6.47 8.13
N ALA A 391 -17.31 -5.78 7.33
CA ALA A 391 -16.24 -4.92 7.81
C ALA A 391 -16.71 -3.58 8.41
N TRP A 392 -17.95 -3.16 8.13
CA TRP A 392 -18.49 -1.83 8.49
C TRP A 392 -18.37 -1.46 9.98
N PRO A 393 -18.74 -2.33 10.95
CA PRO A 393 -18.68 -1.95 12.38
C PRO A 393 -17.26 -1.63 12.86
N GLU A 394 -16.25 -2.28 12.31
CA GLU A 394 -14.86 -2.14 12.74
C GLU A 394 -14.07 -1.12 11.91
N ARG A 395 -14.46 -0.90 10.64
CA ARG A 395 -13.69 -0.13 9.66
C ARG A 395 -14.47 1.03 9.03
N ALA A 396 -15.50 1.52 9.70
CA ALA A 396 -16.39 2.55 9.21
C ALA A 396 -15.67 3.78 8.63
N THR A 397 -14.69 4.34 9.38
CA THR A 397 -13.92 5.52 8.95
C THR A 397 -13.24 5.28 7.60
N LEU A 398 -12.52 4.16 7.47
CA LEU A 398 -11.83 3.78 6.23
C LEU A 398 -12.82 3.60 5.07
N ILE A 399 -13.94 2.92 5.33
CA ILE A 399 -14.97 2.68 4.32
C ILE A 399 -15.59 4.01 3.85
N MET A 400 -15.95 4.91 4.77
CA MET A 400 -16.53 6.21 4.43
C MET A 400 -15.57 7.05 3.60
N THR A 401 -14.30 7.16 3.98
CA THR A 401 -13.28 7.89 3.19
C THR A 401 -13.14 7.37 1.76
N LYS A 402 -13.37 6.08 1.52
CA LYS A 402 -13.36 5.49 0.17
C LYS A 402 -14.66 5.74 -0.59
N LEU A 403 -15.81 5.61 0.07
CA LEU A 403 -17.13 5.88 -0.51
C LEU A 403 -17.29 7.34 -0.93
N GLU A 404 -16.80 8.29 -0.11
CA GLU A 404 -16.84 9.74 -0.35
C GLU A 404 -16.26 10.14 -1.72
N ARG A 405 -15.35 9.36 -2.28
CA ARG A 405 -14.73 9.65 -3.58
C ARG A 405 -15.69 9.46 -4.74
N GLY A 406 -16.58 8.48 -4.63
CA GLY A 406 -17.58 8.13 -5.64
C GLY A 406 -18.97 8.74 -5.37
N TRP A 407 -19.30 9.00 -4.11
CA TRP A 407 -20.62 9.50 -3.69
C TRP A 407 -20.67 11.03 -3.77
N ARG A 408 -20.84 11.56 -4.98
CA ARG A 408 -21.00 13.00 -5.23
C ARG A 408 -22.47 13.41 -5.17
N GLN A 409 -22.71 14.71 -4.95
CA GLN A 409 -24.06 15.30 -4.87
C GLN A 409 -24.89 15.07 -6.15
N ASP A 410 -24.23 15.05 -7.32
CA ASP A 410 -24.90 14.87 -8.61
C ASP A 410 -25.15 13.39 -8.98
N GLU A 411 -24.77 12.41 -8.13
CA GLU A 411 -24.98 11.00 -8.42
C GLU A 411 -26.48 10.66 -8.37
N PRO A 412 -27.13 10.31 -9.50
CA PRO A 412 -28.58 10.12 -9.55
C PRO A 412 -29.11 9.00 -8.65
N ARG A 413 -28.24 8.06 -8.26
CA ARG A 413 -28.57 6.91 -7.41
C ARG A 413 -28.25 7.15 -5.93
N ILE A 414 -27.83 8.36 -5.55
CA ILE A 414 -27.33 8.64 -4.20
C ILE A 414 -28.35 8.37 -3.09
N LEU A 415 -29.66 8.43 -3.39
CA LEU A 415 -30.71 8.08 -2.44
C LEU A 415 -30.58 6.65 -1.93
N ALA A 416 -30.26 5.68 -2.79
CA ALA A 416 -30.03 4.31 -2.36
C ALA A 416 -28.81 4.19 -1.43
N GLY A 417 -27.75 4.98 -1.71
CA GLY A 417 -26.58 5.09 -0.84
C GLY A 417 -26.90 5.68 0.53
N LEU A 418 -27.69 6.75 0.57
CA LEU A 418 -28.11 7.39 1.82
C LEU A 418 -29.05 6.47 2.63
N THR A 419 -30.00 5.80 1.97
CA THR A 419 -30.84 4.76 2.58
C THR A 419 -29.98 3.64 3.17
N TRP A 420 -28.98 3.15 2.42
CA TRP A 420 -28.05 2.16 2.93
C TRP A 420 -27.31 2.66 4.18
N LEU A 421 -26.75 3.87 4.14
CA LEU A 421 -26.02 4.46 5.26
C LEU A 421 -26.91 4.55 6.52
N ALA A 422 -28.15 5.02 6.37
CA ALA A 422 -29.12 5.08 7.46
C ALA A 422 -29.44 3.68 8.02
N THR A 423 -29.60 2.66 7.16
CA THR A 423 -29.87 1.28 7.61
C THR A 423 -28.68 0.61 8.29
N GLN A 424 -27.45 0.98 7.94
CA GLN A 424 -26.23 0.44 8.56
C GLN A 424 -25.77 1.24 9.79
N PHE A 425 -26.31 2.44 10.00
CA PHE A 425 -25.98 3.30 11.15
C PHE A 425 -26.09 2.58 12.51
N PRO A 426 -27.13 1.79 12.81
CA PRO A 426 -27.25 1.10 14.10
C PRO A 426 -26.12 0.11 14.39
N ARG A 427 -25.43 -0.39 13.35
CA ARG A 427 -24.33 -1.34 13.49
C ARG A 427 -23.01 -0.67 13.88
N LEU A 428 -22.94 0.66 13.89
CA LEU A 428 -21.74 1.40 14.27
C LEU A 428 -21.58 1.44 15.79
N PRO A 429 -20.35 1.22 16.30
CA PRO A 429 -20.08 1.39 17.72
C PRO A 429 -20.13 2.86 18.09
N GLU A 430 -20.69 3.17 19.26
CA GLU A 430 -20.63 4.51 19.82
C GLU A 430 -19.27 4.74 20.48
N ARG A 431 -18.59 5.83 20.12
CA ARG A 431 -17.36 6.28 20.77
C ARG A 431 -17.49 7.73 21.18
N TYR A 432 -16.80 8.14 22.23
CA TYR A 432 -16.84 9.52 22.72
C TYR A 432 -15.52 10.24 22.50
N ASP A 433 -14.98 10.12 21.29
CA ASP A 433 -13.74 10.75 20.84
C ASP A 433 -13.90 11.40 19.46
N LEU A 434 -12.82 11.98 18.93
CA LEU A 434 -12.82 12.62 17.60
C LEU A 434 -12.95 11.61 16.44
N ALA A 435 -12.71 10.32 16.70
CA ALA A 435 -12.77 9.23 15.74
C ALA A 435 -14.07 8.43 15.86
N ASP A 436 -15.12 9.01 16.45
CA ASP A 436 -16.43 8.39 16.60
C ASP A 436 -17.07 8.10 15.24
N PRO A 437 -17.24 6.81 14.86
CA PRO A 437 -17.76 6.47 13.55
C PRO A 437 -19.24 6.86 13.40
N ARG A 438 -20.03 6.93 14.48
CA ARG A 438 -21.43 7.39 14.40
C ARG A 438 -21.50 8.86 14.00
N LYS A 439 -20.70 9.72 14.65
CA LYS A 439 -20.59 11.13 14.25
C LYS A 439 -20.07 11.29 12.84
N GLN A 440 -19.04 10.55 12.44
CA GLN A 440 -18.53 10.60 11.06
C GLN A 440 -19.60 10.22 10.03
N ALA A 441 -20.37 9.16 10.28
CA ALA A 441 -21.48 8.75 9.41
C ALA A 441 -22.57 9.82 9.33
N GLN A 442 -22.91 10.46 10.46
CA GLN A 442 -23.84 11.60 10.51
C GLN A 442 -23.38 12.77 9.64
N TRP A 443 -22.11 13.18 9.76
CA TRP A 443 -21.55 14.26 8.92
C TRP A 443 -21.49 13.87 7.44
N PHE A 444 -21.07 12.64 7.13
CA PHE A 444 -21.05 12.13 5.76
C PHE A 444 -22.45 12.13 5.13
N GLY A 445 -23.45 11.62 5.86
CA GLY A 445 -24.85 11.65 5.43
C GLY A 445 -25.41 13.07 5.29
N ARG A 446 -25.02 13.99 6.18
CA ARG A 446 -25.44 15.40 6.14
C ARG A 446 -24.99 16.06 4.85
N ASP A 447 -23.74 15.89 4.47
CA ASP A 447 -23.17 16.55 3.29
C ASP A 447 -23.86 16.11 1.99
N ILE A 448 -24.48 14.93 1.98
CA ILE A 448 -25.38 14.47 0.92
C ILE A 448 -26.77 15.08 1.12
N TYR A 449 -27.38 14.86 2.28
CA TYR A 449 -28.79 15.17 2.55
C TYR A 449 -29.16 16.66 2.38
N VAL A 450 -28.31 17.58 2.87
CA VAL A 450 -28.62 19.03 2.83
C VAL A 450 -28.59 19.65 1.44
N ASN A 451 -28.24 18.86 0.42
CA ASN A 451 -28.21 19.26 -0.99
C ASN A 451 -29.26 18.51 -1.83
N LEU A 452 -30.06 17.64 -1.23
CA LEU A 452 -31.20 16.99 -1.89
C LEU A 452 -32.34 17.99 -2.12
N SER A 453 -33.17 17.70 -3.12
CA SER A 453 -34.47 18.37 -3.26
C SER A 453 -35.41 17.95 -2.12
N ASP A 454 -36.39 18.79 -1.78
CA ASP A 454 -37.38 18.45 -0.73
C ASP A 454 -38.13 17.13 -1.05
N GLN A 455 -38.40 16.87 -2.34
CA GLN A 455 -39.04 15.63 -2.79
C GLN A 455 -38.16 14.40 -2.59
N ASP A 456 -36.88 14.51 -2.92
CA ASP A 456 -35.92 13.42 -2.76
C ASP A 456 -35.62 13.14 -1.29
N ALA A 457 -35.50 14.19 -0.47
CA ALA A 457 -35.34 14.09 0.97
C ALA A 457 -36.53 13.35 1.61
N LEU A 458 -37.76 13.71 1.23
CA LEU A 458 -38.96 13.01 1.71
C LEU A 458 -39.03 11.56 1.22
N THR A 459 -38.64 11.31 -0.04
CA THR A 459 -38.59 9.95 -0.62
C THR A 459 -37.61 9.07 0.15
N PHE A 460 -36.42 9.59 0.47
CA PHE A 460 -35.42 8.91 1.29
C PHE A 460 -35.98 8.56 2.68
N LEU A 461 -36.52 9.55 3.39
CA LEU A 461 -37.06 9.34 4.74
C LEU A 461 -38.18 8.30 4.73
N SER A 462 -39.12 8.43 3.79
CA SER A 462 -40.29 7.53 3.67
C SER A 462 -39.92 6.08 3.35
N ALA A 463 -38.73 5.84 2.79
CA ALA A 463 -38.24 4.49 2.50
C ALA A 463 -37.65 3.77 3.74
N LEU A 464 -37.39 4.49 4.83
CA LEU A 464 -36.77 3.94 6.03
C LEU A 464 -37.79 3.30 6.97
N ARG A 465 -37.37 2.21 7.63
CA ARG A 465 -38.11 1.67 8.78
C ARG A 465 -37.81 2.54 10.00
N PRO A 466 -38.84 3.05 10.71
CA PRO A 466 -38.65 3.86 11.91
C PRO A 466 -38.16 2.97 13.06
N ASP A 467 -36.84 2.86 13.17
CA ASP A 467 -36.08 2.30 14.29
C ASP A 467 -35.45 3.45 15.08
N PRO A 468 -35.37 3.42 16.42
CA PRO A 468 -34.88 4.56 17.20
C PRO A 468 -33.50 5.05 16.78
N GLN A 469 -32.54 4.15 16.53
CA GLN A 469 -31.19 4.54 16.14
C GLN A 469 -31.14 5.09 14.70
N VAL A 470 -31.95 4.54 13.79
CA VAL A 470 -32.13 5.09 12.43
C VAL A 470 -32.76 6.49 12.49
N LEU A 471 -33.74 6.69 13.37
CA LEU A 471 -34.36 8.01 13.57
C LEU A 471 -33.38 9.00 14.18
N GLN A 472 -32.45 8.60 15.05
CA GLN A 472 -31.41 9.51 15.55
C GLN A 472 -30.51 10.02 14.43
N PHE A 473 -30.16 9.15 13.49
CA PHE A 473 -29.44 9.55 12.28
C PHE A 473 -30.27 10.54 11.47
N CYS A 474 -31.55 10.23 11.20
CA CYS A 474 -32.45 11.11 10.47
C CYS A 474 -32.65 12.47 11.16
N SER A 475 -32.76 12.50 12.49
CA SER A 475 -32.83 13.71 13.30
C SER A 475 -31.64 14.62 13.04
N PHE A 476 -30.42 14.09 13.05
CA PHE A 476 -29.23 14.89 12.76
C PHE A 476 -29.27 15.50 11.35
N LEU A 477 -29.71 14.74 10.34
CA LEU A 477 -29.82 15.20 8.96
C LEU A 477 -30.87 16.31 8.80
N VAL A 478 -32.08 16.08 9.32
CA VAL A 478 -33.19 17.03 9.24
C VAL A 478 -32.90 18.30 10.02
N GLU A 479 -32.35 18.19 11.23
CA GLU A 479 -31.93 19.36 12.03
C GLU A 479 -30.85 20.17 11.32
N SER A 480 -29.90 19.51 10.66
CA SER A 480 -28.87 20.20 9.87
C SER A 480 -29.48 20.97 8.70
N ALA A 481 -30.49 20.41 8.03
CA ALA A 481 -31.22 21.09 6.95
C ALA A 481 -32.06 22.27 7.48
N ILE A 482 -32.71 22.13 8.63
CA ILE A 482 -33.42 23.22 9.31
C ILE A 482 -32.46 24.38 9.60
N ARG A 483 -31.31 24.10 10.23
CA ARG A 483 -30.30 25.14 10.56
C ARG A 483 -29.77 25.84 9.31
N LYS A 484 -29.43 25.08 8.26
CA LYS A 484 -28.98 25.66 6.98
C LYS A 484 -30.01 26.62 6.39
N ARG A 485 -31.29 26.24 6.39
CA ARG A 485 -32.40 27.09 5.92
C ARG A 485 -32.59 28.33 6.80
N GLU A 486 -32.51 28.20 8.12
CA GLU A 486 -32.60 29.32 9.07
C GLU A 486 -31.48 30.36 8.83
N GLU A 487 -30.25 29.89 8.59
CA GLU A 487 -29.09 30.71 8.25
C GLU A 487 -29.26 31.44 6.91
N GLU A 488 -29.77 30.75 5.89
CA GLU A 488 -30.00 31.30 4.54
C GLU A 488 -31.17 32.30 4.49
N SER A 489 -32.23 32.07 5.27
CA SER A 489 -33.49 32.82 5.16
C SER A 489 -33.54 34.10 6.01
N ARG A 490 -32.53 34.38 6.83
CA ARG A 490 -32.37 35.60 7.67
C ARG A 490 -33.68 36.14 8.28
N LEU A 491 -34.48 35.30 8.97
CA LEU A 491 -35.73 35.61 9.71
C LEU A 491 -37.04 35.19 8.98
N VAL A 492 -37.47 33.92 9.06
CA VAL A 492 -38.91 33.55 9.07
C VAL A 492 -39.10 32.20 9.78
N GLU A 493 -39.95 32.15 10.81
CA GLU A 493 -40.62 30.89 11.25
C GLU A 493 -41.62 30.47 10.17
N GLY A 494 -41.25 29.49 9.35
CA GLY A 494 -42.12 28.89 8.34
C GLY A 494 -42.91 27.70 8.90
N LEU A 495 -43.98 27.29 8.21
CA LEU A 495 -44.63 26.01 8.51
C LEU A 495 -43.64 24.85 8.33
N PRO A 496 -43.72 23.79 9.16
CA PRO A 496 -42.84 22.63 9.04
C PRO A 496 -42.91 22.02 7.64
N LEU A 497 -41.75 21.67 7.08
CA LEU A 497 -41.69 20.98 5.78
C LEU A 497 -42.19 19.54 5.90
N PRO A 498 -42.63 18.90 4.80
CA PRO A 498 -43.07 17.50 4.82
C PRO A 498 -42.06 16.52 5.45
N THR A 499 -40.76 16.78 5.29
CA THR A 499 -39.69 15.98 5.92
C THR A 499 -39.68 16.09 7.44
N GLU A 500 -39.97 17.28 7.97
CA GLU A 500 -40.03 17.56 9.40
C GLU A 500 -41.28 16.93 10.00
N ILE A 501 -42.43 17.07 9.34
CA ILE A 501 -43.69 16.43 9.73
C ILE A 501 -43.52 14.91 9.78
N TRP A 502 -42.99 14.30 8.72
CA TRP A 502 -42.75 12.85 8.68
C TRP A 502 -41.85 12.38 9.85
N LEU A 503 -40.80 13.15 10.16
CA LEU A 503 -39.89 12.81 11.24
C LEU A 503 -40.58 12.92 12.60
N ALA A 504 -41.31 14.00 12.86
CA ALA A 504 -42.07 14.19 14.09
C ALA A 504 -43.10 13.08 14.31
N GLU A 505 -43.90 12.73 13.29
CA GLU A 505 -44.88 11.64 13.36
C GLU A 505 -44.23 10.27 13.57
N SER A 506 -43.03 10.06 13.02
CA SER A 506 -42.29 8.80 13.19
C SER A 506 -41.69 8.69 14.59
N ILE A 507 -41.19 9.80 15.15
CA ILE A 507 -40.72 9.87 16.54
C ILE A 507 -41.89 9.69 17.51
N GLU A 508 -43.02 10.39 17.29
CA GLU A 508 -44.23 10.27 18.11
C GLU A 508 -44.69 8.80 18.19
N ARG A 509 -44.70 8.08 17.06
CA ARG A 509 -45.05 6.64 17.04
C ARG A 509 -44.12 5.79 17.91
N VAL A 510 -42.83 6.13 17.99
CA VAL A 510 -41.89 5.45 18.88
C VAL A 510 -42.26 5.72 20.34
N PHE A 511 -42.45 6.98 20.73
CA PHE A 511 -42.82 7.35 22.10
C PHE A 511 -44.18 6.79 22.54
N ILE A 512 -45.18 6.74 21.64
CA ILE A 512 -46.47 6.09 21.94
C ILE A 512 -46.28 4.58 22.14
N GLY A 513 -45.38 3.96 21.37
CA GLY A 513 -45.05 2.53 21.48
C GLY A 513 -44.43 2.13 22.81
N GLU A 514 -43.71 3.05 23.48
CA GLU A 514 -43.13 2.84 24.82
C GLU A 514 -44.20 2.80 25.94
N GLY A 515 -45.44 3.18 25.64
CA GLY A 515 -46.56 3.11 26.58
C GLY A 515 -46.33 3.93 27.85
N ALA A 516 -46.64 3.35 29.01
CA ALA A 516 -46.54 4.04 30.31
C ALA A 516 -45.14 3.95 30.96
N THR A 517 -44.09 3.56 30.21
CA THR A 517 -42.71 3.52 30.71
C THR A 517 -42.33 4.85 31.36
N ASN A 518 -41.75 4.83 32.56
CA ASN A 518 -41.37 6.05 33.27
C ASN A 518 -40.33 6.83 32.45
N PRO A 519 -40.42 8.18 32.33
CA PRO A 519 -39.47 9.00 31.58
C PRO A 519 -37.99 8.71 31.91
N LEU A 520 -37.69 8.42 33.18
CA LEU A 520 -36.33 8.13 33.63
C LEU A 520 -35.81 6.75 33.24
N ASP A 521 -36.69 5.85 32.80
CA ASP A 521 -36.39 4.49 32.37
C ASP A 521 -36.30 4.35 30.83
N TYR A 522 -36.54 5.43 30.08
CA TYR A 522 -36.37 5.43 28.62
C TYR A 522 -34.92 5.12 28.23
N SER A 523 -34.75 4.21 27.27
CA SER A 523 -33.45 3.89 26.70
C SER A 523 -32.77 5.13 26.11
N ASP A 524 -31.44 5.12 26.14
CA ASP A 524 -30.63 6.17 25.51
C ASP A 524 -30.68 6.11 23.97
N ASP A 525 -31.31 5.08 23.40
CA ASP A 525 -31.65 5.01 21.98
C ASP A 525 -32.93 5.80 21.63
N VAL A 526 -33.87 5.95 22.56
CA VAL A 526 -35.17 6.60 22.32
C VAL A 526 -35.17 8.04 22.81
N TRP A 527 -34.72 8.30 24.04
CA TRP A 527 -34.86 9.62 24.64
C TRP A 527 -34.21 10.78 23.84
N PRO A 528 -33.05 10.61 23.18
CA PRO A 528 -32.49 11.69 22.36
C PRO A 528 -33.42 12.23 21.27
N LEU A 529 -34.35 11.41 20.77
CA LEU A 529 -35.35 11.82 19.77
C LEU A 529 -36.35 12.85 20.32
N PHE A 530 -36.53 12.92 21.65
CA PHE A 530 -37.39 13.90 22.31
C PHE A 530 -37.04 15.33 21.91
N TRP A 531 -35.73 15.64 21.81
CA TRP A 531 -35.25 16.99 21.51
C TRP A 531 -35.65 17.42 20.10
N THR A 532 -35.49 16.53 19.11
CA THR A 532 -35.90 16.80 17.74
C THR A 532 -37.42 16.92 17.62
N TRP A 533 -38.17 16.03 18.29
CA TRP A 533 -39.63 16.09 18.27
C TRP A 533 -40.15 17.38 18.90
N ALA A 534 -39.62 17.78 20.05
CA ALA A 534 -39.99 19.03 20.72
C ALA A 534 -39.62 20.27 19.91
N ARG A 535 -38.53 20.23 19.14
CA ARG A 535 -38.17 21.33 18.23
C ARG A 535 -39.16 21.47 17.07
N ILE A 536 -39.60 20.35 16.48
CA ILE A 536 -40.48 20.35 15.30
C ILE A 536 -41.95 20.57 15.68
N ASP A 537 -42.45 19.87 16.70
CA ASP A 537 -43.85 19.93 17.14
C ASP A 537 -43.97 19.82 18.67
N ALA A 538 -43.60 20.88 19.37
CA ALA A 538 -43.77 21.00 20.82
C ALA A 538 -45.23 20.78 21.28
N ALA A 539 -46.21 21.10 20.44
CA ALA A 539 -47.62 20.93 20.78
C ALA A 539 -48.03 19.45 20.80
N ALA A 540 -47.50 18.62 19.91
CA ALA A 540 -47.67 17.17 19.96
C ALA A 540 -47.01 16.57 21.21
N VAL A 541 -45.77 16.99 21.53
CA VAL A 541 -45.08 16.56 22.75
C VAL A 541 -45.89 16.91 24.00
N ASN A 542 -46.44 18.13 24.07
CA ASN A 542 -47.31 18.55 25.16
C ASN A 542 -48.54 17.66 25.31
N ARG A 543 -49.26 17.37 24.21
CA ARG A 543 -50.44 16.48 24.25
C ARG A 543 -50.08 15.06 24.73
N TRP A 544 -48.96 14.53 24.26
CA TRP A 544 -48.45 13.24 24.69
C TRP A 544 -48.11 13.24 26.19
N ALA A 545 -47.31 14.21 26.64
CA ALA A 545 -46.93 14.35 28.05
C ALA A 545 -48.15 14.52 28.96
N ALA A 546 -49.07 15.42 28.60
CA ALA A 546 -50.31 15.65 29.35
C ALA A 546 -51.15 14.38 29.50
N GLY A 547 -51.26 13.57 28.44
CA GLY A 547 -51.99 12.29 28.49
C GLY A 547 -51.46 11.33 29.56
N HIS A 548 -50.14 11.27 29.78
CA HIS A 548 -49.55 10.44 30.83
C HIS A 548 -49.64 11.06 32.22
N LEU A 549 -49.45 12.38 32.33
CA LEU A 549 -49.53 13.10 33.60
C LEU A 549 -50.96 13.14 34.15
N ASP A 550 -51.96 13.38 33.29
CA ASP A 550 -53.37 13.45 33.68
C ASP A 550 -53.96 12.07 34.01
N ALA A 551 -53.46 11.01 33.37
CA ALA A 551 -53.78 9.63 33.72
C ALA A 551 -53.08 9.17 35.03
N GLY A 552 -52.20 9.99 35.59
CA GLY A 552 -51.42 9.64 36.79
C GLY A 552 -50.37 8.56 36.55
N HIS A 553 -49.99 8.31 35.30
CA HIS A 553 -48.95 7.33 34.97
C HIS A 553 -47.56 7.81 35.40
N TRP A 554 -47.29 9.12 35.30
CA TRP A 554 -45.99 9.71 35.62
C TRP A 554 -46.14 10.87 36.62
N PRO A 555 -45.20 11.02 37.57
CA PRO A 555 -45.04 12.29 38.27
C PRO A 555 -44.38 13.32 37.33
N SER A 556 -44.83 14.58 37.36
CA SER A 556 -44.26 15.66 36.54
C SER A 556 -42.77 15.86 36.80
N LEU A 557 -42.31 15.64 38.04
CA LEU A 557 -40.91 15.69 38.42
C LEU A 557 -40.03 14.72 37.62
N ASP A 558 -40.49 13.49 37.33
CA ASP A 558 -39.69 12.50 36.60
C ASP A 558 -39.54 12.88 35.13
N LEU A 559 -40.60 13.41 34.53
CA LEU A 559 -40.56 13.93 33.17
C LEU A 559 -39.57 15.09 33.06
N VAL A 560 -39.69 16.09 33.93
CA VAL A 560 -38.80 17.26 33.94
C VAL A 560 -37.36 16.85 34.30
N ALA A 561 -37.17 15.86 35.17
CA ALA A 561 -35.85 15.31 35.51
C ALA A 561 -35.18 14.67 34.28
N ARG A 562 -35.93 13.95 33.44
CA ARG A 562 -35.37 13.42 32.18
C ARG A 562 -35.09 14.52 31.15
N MET A 563 -35.83 15.64 31.20
CA MET A 563 -35.55 16.85 30.41
C MET A 563 -34.31 17.64 30.86
N VAL A 564 -33.61 17.23 31.92
CA VAL A 564 -32.29 17.80 32.22
C VAL A 564 -31.29 17.30 31.17
N THR A 565 -30.65 18.21 30.44
CA THR A 565 -29.66 17.87 29.42
C THR A 565 -28.37 17.33 30.05
N THR A 566 -27.61 16.57 29.28
CA THR A 566 -26.35 15.98 29.75
C THR A 566 -25.18 16.34 28.86
N ALA A 567 -24.02 16.54 29.48
CA ALA A 567 -22.74 16.69 28.81
C ALA A 567 -21.91 15.40 28.98
N ILE A 568 -21.32 14.92 27.89
CA ILE A 568 -20.41 13.78 27.89
C ILE A 568 -18.99 14.28 27.63
N PRO A 569 -18.03 14.07 28.55
CA PRO A 569 -16.65 14.50 28.34
C PRO A 569 -16.00 13.74 27.18
N LEU A 570 -15.41 14.48 26.24
CA LEU A 570 -14.71 13.94 25.08
C LEU A 570 -13.34 13.36 25.46
N GLY A 571 -12.96 12.23 24.84
CA GLY A 571 -11.65 11.60 24.98
C GLY A 571 -11.45 10.79 26.27
N VAL A 572 -12.49 10.61 27.07
CA VAL A 572 -12.46 9.80 28.29
C VAL A 572 -13.02 8.41 27.99
N PRO A 573 -12.29 7.31 28.26
CA PRO A 573 -12.83 5.96 28.12
C PRO A 573 -14.04 5.75 29.05
N ASN A 574 -15.16 5.26 28.51
CA ASN A 574 -16.43 5.04 29.24
C ASN A 574 -16.86 6.27 30.06
N PRO A 575 -17.12 7.41 29.41
CA PRO A 575 -17.43 8.64 30.11
C PRO A 575 -18.78 8.51 30.81
N VAL A 576 -18.84 8.96 32.06
CA VAL A 576 -20.11 9.07 32.78
C VAL A 576 -20.80 10.37 32.37
N PRO A 577 -22.04 10.34 31.84
CA PRO A 577 -22.78 11.56 31.50
C PRO A 577 -22.96 12.44 32.73
N ARG A 578 -22.78 13.75 32.57
CA ARG A 578 -22.91 14.75 33.63
C ARG A 578 -24.09 15.65 33.37
N LEU A 579 -24.75 16.11 34.42
CA LEU A 579 -25.83 17.09 34.31
C LEU A 579 -25.29 18.37 33.67
N SER A 580 -26.09 19.00 32.82
CA SER A 580 -25.76 20.25 32.14
C SER A 580 -26.75 21.36 32.50
N ASP A 581 -27.88 21.42 31.78
CA ASP A 581 -28.84 22.52 31.89
C ASP A 581 -30.29 22.04 31.76
N LEU A 582 -31.23 22.85 32.23
CA LEU A 582 -32.68 22.64 32.09
C LEU A 582 -33.32 23.84 31.37
N ASP A 583 -33.79 23.62 30.14
CA ASP A 583 -34.50 24.63 29.36
C ASP A 583 -35.92 24.85 29.91
N LEU A 584 -36.09 25.93 30.68
CA LEU A 584 -37.37 26.27 31.31
C LEU A 584 -38.45 26.70 30.29
N GLU A 585 -38.07 27.26 29.14
CA GLU A 585 -39.04 27.62 28.10
C GLU A 585 -39.61 26.36 27.45
N LEU A 586 -38.77 25.34 27.25
CA LEU A 586 -39.22 24.05 26.78
C LEU A 586 -40.07 23.32 27.84
N VAL A 587 -39.68 23.38 29.12
CA VAL A 587 -40.51 22.83 30.21
C VAL A 587 -41.88 23.48 30.26
N ASP A 588 -41.97 24.79 30.08
CA ASP A 588 -43.26 25.49 30.06
C ASP A 588 -44.12 25.04 28.87
N ARG A 589 -43.54 24.93 27.67
CA ARG A 589 -44.27 24.49 26.47
C ARG A 589 -44.73 23.03 26.58
N VAL A 590 -43.97 22.14 27.21
CA VAL A 590 -44.26 20.71 27.26
C VAL A 590 -45.10 20.31 28.46
N VAL A 591 -44.80 20.84 29.65
CA VAL A 591 -45.42 20.42 30.93
C VAL A 591 -46.25 21.54 31.57
N GLY A 592 -45.83 22.79 31.39
CA GLY A 592 -46.39 23.97 32.05
C GLY A 592 -45.73 24.21 33.42
N LEU A 593 -45.10 25.37 33.60
CA LEU A 593 -44.32 25.65 34.81
C LEU A 593 -45.18 25.66 36.08
N GLU A 594 -46.42 26.16 36.01
CA GLU A 594 -47.34 26.20 37.15
C GLU A 594 -47.70 24.80 37.67
N ARG A 595 -47.84 23.83 36.75
CA ARG A 595 -48.10 22.43 37.11
C ARG A 595 -46.92 21.84 37.88
N VAL A 596 -45.70 22.07 37.38
CA VAL A 596 -44.48 21.59 38.04
C VAL A 596 -44.32 22.25 39.41
N ASP A 597 -44.54 23.56 39.51
CA ASP A 597 -44.50 24.31 40.78
C ASP A 597 -45.46 23.73 41.82
N SER A 598 -46.70 23.43 41.41
CA SER A 598 -47.71 22.78 42.26
C SER A 598 -47.23 21.42 42.77
N ASP A 599 -46.74 20.57 41.87
CA ASP A 599 -46.36 19.19 42.16
C ASP A 599 -45.09 19.07 43.03
N VAL A 600 -44.14 20.01 42.89
CA VAL A 600 -42.87 19.99 43.63
C VAL A 600 -42.89 20.80 44.93
N SER A 601 -43.88 21.68 45.13
CA SER A 601 -43.98 22.58 46.30
C SER A 601 -43.85 21.88 47.67
N GLY A 602 -44.40 20.65 47.80
CA GLY A 602 -44.31 19.84 49.03
C GLY A 602 -42.97 19.12 49.24
N GLN A 603 -42.10 19.07 48.22
CA GLN A 603 -40.83 18.33 48.23
C GLN A 603 -39.60 19.24 48.44
N ILE A 604 -39.78 20.56 48.28
CA ILE A 604 -38.73 21.59 48.40
C ILE A 604 -38.18 21.73 49.84
N GLY A 605 -38.93 21.27 50.87
CA GLY A 605 -38.53 21.41 52.28
C GLY A 605 -37.41 20.47 52.76
N GLY A 606 -36.94 19.52 51.93
CA GLY A 606 -36.02 18.45 52.33
C GLY A 606 -34.72 18.35 51.51
N ILE A 607 -34.35 19.37 50.74
CA ILE A 607 -33.29 19.28 49.72
C ILE A 607 -31.90 19.04 50.37
N PRO A 608 -31.12 18.03 49.91
CA PRO A 608 -29.68 17.93 50.19
C PRO A 608 -28.91 19.12 49.59
N LYS A 609 -27.66 19.36 50.05
CA LYS A 609 -26.77 20.43 49.55
C LYS A 609 -26.76 20.52 48.02
N SER A 610 -26.71 21.76 47.49
CA SER A 610 -26.66 22.05 46.04
C SER A 610 -25.75 21.08 45.31
N LEU A 611 -26.28 20.42 44.28
CA LEU A 611 -25.49 19.50 43.47
C LEU A 611 -24.28 20.22 42.84
N PRO A 612 -23.09 19.60 42.80
CA PRO A 612 -21.99 20.10 42.01
C PRO A 612 -22.42 20.28 40.54
N ARG A 613 -21.89 21.32 39.87
CA ARG A 613 -22.16 21.62 38.44
C ARG A 613 -21.82 20.48 37.47
N ASP A 614 -21.16 19.44 37.95
CA ASP A 614 -20.64 18.32 37.17
C ASP A 614 -21.09 16.95 37.70
N ALA A 615 -22.17 16.92 38.49
CA ALA A 615 -22.70 15.70 39.07
C ALA A 615 -23.08 14.65 37.99
N PRO A 616 -22.86 13.35 38.25
CA PRO A 616 -23.31 12.27 37.36
C PRO A 616 -24.82 12.35 37.10
N ALA A 617 -25.26 12.09 35.87
CA ALA A 617 -26.64 12.23 35.44
C ALA A 617 -27.56 11.06 35.86
N THR A 618 -27.48 10.63 37.12
CA THR A 618 -28.36 9.58 37.68
C THR A 618 -29.80 10.08 37.80
N PRO A 619 -30.81 9.18 37.81
CA PRO A 619 -32.21 9.56 38.03
C PRO A 619 -32.43 10.42 39.29
N GLU A 620 -31.74 10.10 40.38
CA GLU A 620 -31.81 10.86 41.64
C GLU A 620 -31.19 12.26 41.50
N ASN A 621 -30.01 12.37 40.89
CA ASN A 621 -29.37 13.66 40.68
C ASN A 621 -30.17 14.55 39.74
N ARG A 622 -30.80 13.98 38.71
CA ARG A 622 -31.72 14.71 37.81
C ARG A 622 -32.90 15.30 38.58
N ARG A 623 -33.56 14.52 39.45
CA ARG A 623 -34.67 15.02 40.29
C ARG A 623 -34.20 16.14 41.23
N ASN A 624 -33.09 15.93 41.93
CA ASN A 624 -32.52 16.91 42.85
C ASN A 624 -32.15 18.22 42.12
N TYR A 625 -31.62 18.13 40.90
CA TYR A 625 -31.30 19.31 40.08
C TYR A 625 -32.55 20.10 39.71
N VAL A 626 -33.64 19.42 39.34
CA VAL A 626 -34.94 20.09 39.06
C VAL A 626 -35.48 20.78 40.32
N LEU A 627 -35.45 20.11 41.47
CA LEU A 627 -35.88 20.71 42.75
C LEU A 627 -35.05 21.95 43.10
N ASP A 628 -33.73 21.91 42.89
CA ASP A 628 -32.83 23.06 43.11
C ASP A 628 -33.19 24.24 42.19
N VAL A 629 -33.41 23.98 40.89
CA VAL A 629 -33.76 25.01 39.90
C VAL A 629 -35.11 25.67 40.24
N PHE A 630 -36.13 24.87 40.55
CA PHE A 630 -37.47 25.38 40.89
C PHE A 630 -37.51 26.07 42.26
N HIS A 631 -36.73 25.61 43.24
CA HIS A 631 -36.57 26.33 44.50
C HIS A 631 -35.90 27.69 44.30
N ALA A 632 -34.85 27.78 43.49
CA ALA A 632 -34.19 29.06 43.16
C ALA A 632 -35.13 30.01 42.41
N ARG A 633 -35.97 29.49 41.52
CA ARG A 633 -36.99 30.26 40.79
C ARG A 633 -38.07 30.81 41.74
N ASN A 634 -38.50 30.05 42.74
CA ASN A 634 -39.56 30.44 43.68
C ASN A 634 -39.09 31.25 44.90
N ARG A 635 -37.79 31.58 45.01
CA ARG A 635 -37.29 32.49 46.05
C ARG A 635 -37.83 33.92 45.86
N PRO A 636 -38.36 34.56 46.91
CA PRO A 636 -38.79 35.96 46.85
C PRO A 636 -37.61 36.89 46.53
N SER A 637 -37.90 37.94 45.76
CA SER A 637 -36.93 38.87 45.16
C SER A 637 -36.06 39.68 46.15
N ASN A 638 -36.27 39.56 47.46
CA ASN A 638 -35.43 40.21 48.48
C ASN A 638 -34.17 39.40 48.86
N ASP A 639 -34.03 38.16 48.38
CA ASP A 639 -32.89 37.26 48.67
C ASP A 639 -32.20 36.73 47.38
N ARG A 640 -32.35 37.42 46.25
CA ARG A 640 -31.65 37.08 44.99
C ARG A 640 -30.37 37.86 44.78
#